data_AF-A0A428I0X8-F1
#
_entry.id   AF-A0A428I0X8-F1
#
_cell.length_a   1.000
_cell.length_b   1.000
_cell.length_c   1.000
_cell.angle_alpha   90.00
_cell.angle_beta   90.00
_cell.angle_gamma   90.00
#
_symmetry.space_group_name_H-M   'P 1'
#
loop_
_entity.id
_entity.type
_entity.pdbx_description
1 polymer ?
#
loop_
_entity_poly.entity_id
_entity_poly.type
_entity_poly.pdbx_seq_one_letter_code
_entity_poly.pdbx_strand_id
1 'polypeptide(L)'
;MIKLIKNFFEDYFKSIESDRYKTMIYKKNGINQERFYTYEEIGILEGVSKQRIHQIESKIFSNMNLLMHGSTIKSKNYKCDEQLVCKTKEFLNDLKDKKTISYFELINKFGISASDKNYFDMYLKILVIKRITLDKENIDIILSSEINKYVLEEEITRTLKIVKKNILPISKDDIIIQSAKRRRKKSKEYILLSIEVIPFKKLVIDNVEYLDYPNLDLSVGDSAYKLLWIKQKRMGIQDIKKSINKDRGKVGDKIVTTQYLSNQLVAHPELVSLGNKEWGLKNFGIAKISIKDLMKNIFYVEAKPLTSVYILEEIKRRRGEINEKSVISYLSQEDFYQLDDGTYIISDWKRKYTSRIKPKRVKTNYNEYILKHFKESGEKILTFSELWSRSEKTYSGTKYNFKNFLKQRKYLQYHKDENTKVEYFTLTEDRSDLKELHGNKTKTIEEYSKLILRQNNGEKELSKLINLIQQNYHISRQLVYQFFNKPNRFFLKENRNGTLVIKLMESDFNIKISEHDILRFLDEVVTEEGKFDFKQGFLTLDPKRKFDKKSFEKIMMNICAMANHGKNIKGRILIGIADKTSDTRRIEELDNINAIEINGFGIVGVEREAKILKMSLEDYLKFINEKINDSGLPDKLKLYLKSHMQYVKVYDKTLLILEAESINGISLYNNLKTQKLELYIRKGPQKYKVNQFNDDNSHSTEFLEVQLRCLGDY
;
A
#
# COMPACT_ATOMS: atom_id res chain seq x y z
N MET A 1 -25.96 25.73 -42.57
CA MET A 1 -26.24 24.42 -43.23
C MET A 1 -27.72 24.08 -43.13
N ILE A 2 -28.30 24.08 -41.93
CA ILE A 2 -29.70 23.67 -41.71
C ILE A 2 -30.76 24.42 -42.52
N LYS A 3 -30.58 25.74 -42.75
CA LYS A 3 -31.48 26.52 -43.61
C LYS A 3 -31.50 26.00 -45.06
N LEU A 4 -30.34 25.64 -45.61
CA LEU A 4 -30.23 25.06 -46.95
C LEU A 4 -30.91 23.69 -47.02
N ILE A 5 -30.72 22.87 -45.99
CA ILE A 5 -31.36 21.54 -45.86
C ILE A 5 -32.89 21.66 -45.85
N LYS A 6 -33.43 22.57 -45.03
CA LYS A 6 -34.88 22.82 -44.95
C LYS A 6 -35.45 23.31 -46.28
N ASN A 7 -34.81 24.30 -46.90
CA ASN A 7 -35.21 24.82 -48.20
C ASN A 7 -35.21 23.71 -49.25
N PHE A 8 -34.15 22.89 -49.29
CA PHE A 8 -34.07 21.76 -50.20
C PHE A 8 -35.26 20.78 -50.05
N PHE A 9 -35.66 20.44 -48.82
CA PHE A 9 -36.80 19.55 -48.62
C PHE A 9 -38.11 20.18 -49.07
N GLU A 10 -38.35 21.43 -48.72
CA GLU A 10 -39.55 22.16 -49.14
C GLU A 10 -39.63 22.28 -50.67
N ASP A 11 -38.53 22.65 -51.32
CA ASP A 11 -38.45 22.81 -52.77
C ASP A 11 -38.57 21.46 -53.50
N TYR A 12 -37.97 20.40 -52.95
CA TYR A 12 -38.13 19.05 -53.52
C TYR A 12 -39.60 18.60 -53.52
N PHE A 13 -40.31 18.73 -52.40
CA PHE A 13 -41.71 18.30 -52.33
C PHE A 13 -42.64 19.14 -53.20
N LYS A 14 -42.37 20.45 -53.33
CA LYS A 14 -43.04 21.32 -54.32
C LYS A 14 -42.78 20.85 -55.75
N SER A 15 -41.55 20.48 -56.09
CA SER A 15 -41.15 20.06 -57.44
C SER A 15 -41.81 18.76 -57.93
N ILE A 16 -42.18 17.87 -57.00
CA ILE A 16 -42.89 16.63 -57.31
C ILE A 16 -44.40 16.76 -57.15
N GLU A 17 -44.90 17.96 -56.83
CA GLU A 17 -46.33 18.30 -56.71
C GLU A 17 -47.12 17.31 -55.84
N SER A 18 -46.54 16.90 -54.70
CA SER A 18 -47.15 15.89 -53.85
C SER A 18 -47.09 16.22 -52.36
N ASP A 19 -48.10 16.95 -51.89
CA ASP A 19 -48.32 17.21 -50.46
C ASP A 19 -48.63 15.94 -49.67
N ARG A 20 -49.23 14.94 -50.33
CA ARG A 20 -49.47 13.62 -49.74
C ARG A 20 -48.15 12.92 -49.38
N TYR A 21 -47.19 12.88 -50.29
CA TYR A 21 -45.89 12.27 -50.00
C TYR A 21 -45.09 13.09 -48.99
N LYS A 22 -45.16 14.43 -49.05
CA LYS A 22 -44.58 15.29 -48.02
C LYS A 22 -45.10 14.93 -46.64
N THR A 23 -46.42 14.84 -46.49
CA THR A 23 -47.09 14.49 -45.24
C THR A 23 -46.65 13.11 -44.72
N MET A 24 -46.62 12.10 -45.59
CA MET A 24 -46.14 10.75 -45.23
C MET A 24 -44.71 10.76 -44.69
N ILE A 25 -43.78 11.42 -45.41
CA ILE A 25 -42.36 11.46 -45.06
C ILE A 25 -42.12 12.29 -43.80
N TYR A 26 -42.81 13.43 -43.65
CA TYR A 26 -42.69 14.29 -42.48
C TYR A 26 -43.24 13.59 -41.23
N LYS A 27 -44.38 12.88 -41.32
CA LYS A 27 -44.90 12.03 -40.23
C LYS A 27 -43.92 10.93 -39.83
N LYS A 28 -43.31 10.25 -40.80
CA LYS A 28 -42.34 9.17 -40.56
C LYS A 28 -41.06 9.65 -39.86
N ASN A 29 -40.67 10.90 -40.11
CA ASN A 29 -39.44 11.52 -39.60
C ASN A 29 -39.70 12.55 -38.49
N GLY A 30 -40.93 12.66 -37.98
CA GLY A 30 -41.27 13.54 -36.86
C GLY A 30 -41.16 15.03 -37.17
N ILE A 31 -41.19 15.42 -38.44
CA ILE A 31 -41.07 16.82 -38.85
C ILE A 31 -42.40 17.53 -38.63
N ASN A 32 -42.39 18.57 -37.80
CA ASN A 32 -43.60 19.32 -37.39
C ASN A 32 -44.69 18.41 -36.82
N GLN A 33 -44.29 17.36 -36.10
CA GLN A 33 -45.18 16.41 -35.43
C GLN A 33 -44.85 16.31 -33.95
N GLU A 34 -45.84 15.95 -33.13
CA GLU A 34 -45.64 15.66 -31.71
C GLU A 34 -44.90 14.34 -31.45
N ARG A 35 -45.03 13.38 -32.38
CA ARG A 35 -44.40 12.06 -32.29
C ARG A 35 -44.01 11.50 -33.66
N PHE A 36 -43.17 10.47 -33.67
CA PHE A 36 -42.91 9.67 -34.86
C PHE A 36 -44.09 8.73 -35.13
N TYR A 37 -44.45 8.60 -36.41
CA TYR A 37 -45.42 7.61 -36.85
C TYR A 37 -44.71 6.40 -37.46
N THR A 38 -45.25 5.21 -37.20
CA THR A 38 -44.84 3.96 -37.86
C THR A 38 -45.38 3.90 -39.29
N TYR A 39 -44.81 3.04 -40.14
CA TYR A 39 -45.35 2.83 -41.49
C TYR A 39 -46.80 2.31 -41.47
N GLU A 40 -47.18 1.58 -40.43
CA GLU A 40 -48.52 1.04 -40.27
C GLU A 40 -49.54 2.13 -39.93
N GLU A 41 -49.22 2.99 -38.96
CA GLU A 41 -50.06 4.15 -38.62
C GLU A 41 -50.22 5.11 -39.80
N ILE A 42 -49.13 5.39 -40.54
CA ILE A 42 -49.21 6.23 -41.76
C ILE A 42 -50.08 5.53 -42.81
N GLY A 43 -49.98 4.20 -42.93
CA GLY A 43 -50.78 3.43 -43.87
C GLY A 43 -52.27 3.53 -43.61
N ILE A 44 -52.67 3.46 -42.33
CA ILE A 44 -54.04 3.64 -41.88
C ILE A 44 -54.54 5.06 -42.21
N LEU A 45 -53.76 6.09 -41.83
CA LEU A 45 -54.14 7.49 -42.04
C LEU A 45 -54.28 7.88 -43.52
N GLU A 46 -53.47 7.27 -44.38
CA GLU A 46 -53.37 7.64 -45.78
C GLU A 46 -54.02 6.62 -46.73
N GLY A 47 -54.64 5.56 -46.21
CA GLY A 47 -55.32 4.52 -46.99
C GLY A 47 -54.40 3.71 -47.92
N VAL A 48 -53.16 3.42 -47.50
CA VAL A 48 -52.17 2.66 -48.29
C VAL A 48 -51.45 1.61 -47.46
N SER A 49 -50.89 0.58 -48.09
CA SER A 49 -50.14 -0.45 -47.37
C SER A 49 -48.80 0.09 -46.81
N LYS A 50 -48.34 -0.48 -45.69
CA LYS A 50 -47.02 -0.17 -45.12
C LYS A 50 -45.87 -0.36 -46.12
N GLN A 51 -45.97 -1.39 -46.98
CA GLN A 51 -44.99 -1.67 -48.03
C GLN A 51 -44.96 -0.56 -49.08
N ARG A 52 -46.14 -0.03 -49.45
CA ARG A 52 -46.23 1.08 -50.40
C ARG A 52 -45.55 2.33 -49.86
N ILE A 53 -45.72 2.64 -48.57
CA ILE A 53 -45.06 3.79 -47.94
C ILE A 53 -43.53 3.62 -47.95
N HIS A 54 -43.04 2.42 -47.61
CA HIS A 54 -41.61 2.13 -47.65
C HIS A 54 -41.02 2.28 -49.06
N GLN A 55 -41.73 1.82 -50.10
CA GLN A 55 -41.33 2.02 -51.50
C GLN A 55 -41.28 3.51 -51.87
N ILE A 56 -42.26 4.30 -51.44
CA ILE A 56 -42.31 5.74 -51.68
C ILE A 56 -41.11 6.44 -51.01
N GLU A 57 -40.86 6.17 -49.72
CA GLU A 57 -39.72 6.75 -49.00
C GLU A 57 -38.39 6.36 -49.64
N SER A 58 -38.19 5.09 -49.96
CA SER A 58 -36.96 4.61 -50.61
C SER A 58 -36.70 5.34 -51.93
N LYS A 59 -37.74 5.49 -52.76
CA LYS A 59 -37.64 6.20 -54.04
C LYS A 59 -37.32 7.68 -53.83
N ILE A 60 -37.99 8.35 -52.89
CA ILE A 60 -37.77 9.77 -52.60
C ILE A 60 -36.36 10.00 -52.05
N PHE A 61 -35.92 9.21 -51.07
CA PHE A 61 -34.59 9.35 -50.48
C PHE A 61 -33.49 9.05 -51.50
N SER A 62 -33.67 8.04 -52.36
CA SER A 62 -32.72 7.77 -53.45
C SER A 62 -32.58 8.97 -54.40
N ASN A 63 -33.69 9.58 -54.79
CA ASN A 63 -33.68 10.76 -55.66
C ASN A 63 -33.04 11.98 -54.98
N MET A 64 -33.40 12.25 -53.73
CA MET A 64 -32.80 13.34 -52.95
C MET A 64 -31.30 13.14 -52.77
N ASN A 65 -30.85 11.91 -52.51
CA ASN A 65 -29.43 11.59 -52.38
C ASN A 65 -28.66 11.90 -53.67
N LEU A 66 -29.18 11.47 -54.83
CA LEU A 66 -28.58 11.79 -56.14
C LEU A 66 -28.44 13.31 -56.35
N LEU A 67 -29.49 14.07 -56.04
CA LEU A 67 -29.47 15.53 -56.14
C LEU A 67 -28.42 16.17 -55.21
N MET A 68 -28.35 15.74 -53.95
CA MET A 68 -27.36 16.25 -52.98
C MET A 68 -25.91 15.94 -53.36
N HIS A 69 -25.69 14.89 -54.16
CA HIS A 69 -24.39 14.57 -54.77
C HIS A 69 -24.12 15.31 -56.10
N GLY A 70 -25.00 16.25 -56.50
CA GLY A 70 -24.85 17.07 -57.71
C GLY A 70 -25.33 16.42 -59.00
N SER A 71 -25.98 15.24 -58.93
CA SER A 71 -26.58 14.61 -60.10
C SER A 71 -27.88 15.30 -60.51
N THR A 72 -28.26 15.18 -61.79
CA THR A 72 -29.56 15.65 -62.30
C THR A 72 -30.57 14.50 -62.37
N ILE A 73 -31.83 14.79 -62.05
CA ILE A 73 -32.92 13.84 -62.32
C ILE A 73 -33.39 14.00 -63.76
N LYS A 74 -33.08 13.01 -64.61
CA LYS A 74 -33.26 13.04 -66.07
C LYS A 74 -34.69 13.38 -66.53
N SER A 75 -35.72 13.07 -65.74
CA SER A 75 -37.10 13.28 -66.16
C SER A 75 -37.57 14.74 -66.13
N LYS A 76 -36.88 15.64 -65.40
CA LYS A 76 -37.29 17.05 -65.22
C LYS A 76 -36.14 18.07 -65.12
N ASN A 77 -34.89 17.64 -65.31
CA ASN A 77 -33.66 18.46 -65.25
C ASN A 77 -33.45 19.27 -63.95
N TYR A 78 -34.01 18.79 -62.83
CA TYR A 78 -33.80 19.41 -61.52
C TYR A 78 -32.36 19.23 -61.03
N LYS A 79 -31.85 20.28 -60.40
CA LYS A 79 -30.54 20.33 -59.74
C LYS A 79 -30.70 20.79 -58.30
N CYS A 80 -29.85 20.28 -57.43
CA CYS A 80 -29.72 20.80 -56.07
C CYS A 80 -28.99 22.15 -56.10
N ASP A 81 -29.32 23.01 -55.14
CA ASP A 81 -28.55 24.22 -54.85
C ASP A 81 -27.05 23.90 -54.68
N GLU A 82 -26.21 24.64 -55.39
CA GLU A 82 -24.76 24.36 -55.48
C GLU A 82 -24.08 24.55 -54.11
N GLN A 83 -24.55 25.48 -53.28
CA GLN A 83 -23.99 25.65 -51.93
C GLN A 83 -24.28 24.43 -51.07
N LEU A 84 -25.47 23.83 -51.17
CA LEU A 84 -25.81 22.61 -50.44
C LEU A 84 -24.99 21.40 -50.93
N VAL A 85 -24.77 21.28 -52.24
CA VAL A 85 -23.92 20.21 -52.81
C VAL A 85 -22.49 20.34 -52.30
N CYS A 86 -21.90 21.53 -52.37
CA CYS A 86 -20.54 21.80 -51.87
C CYS A 86 -20.42 21.48 -50.38
N LYS A 87 -21.33 21.97 -49.55
CA LYS A 87 -21.33 21.69 -48.10
C LYS A 87 -21.53 20.22 -47.76
N THR A 88 -22.37 19.51 -48.52
CA THR A 88 -22.55 18.07 -48.37
C THR A 88 -21.27 17.31 -48.70
N LYS A 89 -20.59 17.70 -49.78
CA LYS A 89 -19.30 17.11 -50.16
C LYS A 89 -18.21 17.36 -49.12
N GLU A 90 -18.10 18.59 -48.62
CA GLU A 90 -17.18 18.94 -47.52
C GLU A 90 -17.45 18.12 -46.26
N PHE A 91 -18.72 17.99 -45.88
CA PHE A 91 -19.11 17.18 -44.72
C PHE A 91 -18.76 15.70 -44.90
N LEU A 92 -19.03 15.11 -46.06
CA LEU A 92 -18.72 13.71 -46.33
C LEU A 92 -17.20 13.46 -46.40
N ASN A 93 -16.42 14.42 -46.91
CA ASN A 93 -14.95 14.34 -46.88
C ASN A 93 -14.41 14.43 -45.45
N ASP A 94 -14.87 15.39 -44.64
CA ASP A 94 -14.51 15.49 -43.21
C ASP A 94 -14.84 14.21 -42.44
N LEU A 95 -16.01 13.60 -42.72
CA LEU A 95 -16.40 12.32 -42.14
C LEU A 95 -15.52 11.17 -42.62
N LYS A 96 -15.10 11.17 -43.89
CA LYS A 96 -14.19 10.15 -44.44
C LYS A 96 -12.81 10.23 -43.79
N ASP A 97 -12.28 11.43 -43.61
CA ASP A 97 -10.97 11.68 -43.01
C ASP A 97 -10.97 11.33 -41.52
N LYS A 98 -11.99 11.75 -40.78
CA LYS A 98 -12.13 11.45 -39.34
C LYS A 98 -12.61 10.03 -39.05
N LYS A 99 -13.17 9.32 -40.03
CA LYS A 99 -13.84 8.00 -39.93
C LYS A 99 -15.11 7.97 -39.07
N THR A 100 -15.12 8.66 -37.94
CA THR A 100 -16.27 8.79 -37.03
C THR A 100 -16.37 10.21 -36.50
N ILE A 101 -17.59 10.70 -36.28
CA ILE A 101 -17.83 12.01 -35.66
C ILE A 101 -18.94 11.89 -34.62
N SER A 102 -18.79 12.55 -33.47
CA SER A 102 -19.84 12.64 -32.46
C SER A 102 -21.06 13.39 -33.02
N TYR A 103 -22.25 12.83 -32.81
CA TYR A 103 -23.49 13.49 -33.20
C TYR A 103 -23.65 14.86 -32.52
N PHE A 104 -23.22 14.97 -31.25
CA PHE A 104 -23.22 16.25 -30.53
C PHE A 104 -22.27 17.28 -31.15
N GLU A 105 -21.08 16.86 -31.60
CA GLU A 105 -20.14 17.73 -32.32
C GLU A 105 -20.78 18.29 -33.60
N LEU A 106 -21.53 17.48 -34.33
CA LEU A 106 -22.22 17.91 -35.55
C LEU A 106 -23.35 18.90 -35.28
N ILE A 107 -24.16 18.63 -34.24
CA ILE A 107 -25.21 19.55 -33.81
C ILE A 107 -24.62 20.94 -33.53
N ASN A 108 -23.50 21.00 -32.81
CA ASN A 108 -22.81 22.26 -32.52
C ASN A 108 -22.17 22.88 -33.76
N LYS A 109 -21.41 22.09 -34.54
CA LYS A 109 -20.71 22.54 -35.76
C LYS A 109 -21.68 23.17 -36.77
N PHE A 110 -22.88 22.63 -36.89
CA PHE A 110 -23.89 23.12 -37.84
C PHE A 110 -24.94 24.04 -37.21
N GLY A 111 -24.88 24.30 -35.90
CA GLY A 111 -25.81 25.16 -35.19
C GLY A 111 -27.26 24.65 -35.23
N ILE A 112 -27.46 23.33 -35.06
CA ILE A 112 -28.78 22.70 -35.16
C ILE A 112 -29.55 22.93 -33.85
N SER A 113 -30.70 23.60 -33.93
CA SER A 113 -31.60 23.76 -32.78
C SER A 113 -32.40 22.49 -32.50
N ALA A 114 -33.03 22.41 -31.32
CA ALA A 114 -33.90 21.29 -30.95
C ALA A 114 -35.05 21.07 -31.94
N SER A 115 -35.65 22.15 -32.46
CA SER A 115 -36.71 22.10 -33.49
C SER A 115 -36.20 21.55 -34.84
N ASP A 116 -34.90 21.62 -35.08
CA ASP A 116 -34.30 21.34 -36.38
C ASP A 116 -33.64 19.96 -36.43
N LYS A 117 -33.57 19.29 -35.28
CA LYS A 117 -32.96 17.97 -35.12
C LYS A 117 -33.57 16.93 -36.07
N ASN A 118 -34.90 16.90 -36.20
CA ASN A 118 -35.58 15.93 -37.07
C ASN A 118 -35.29 16.17 -38.55
N TYR A 119 -35.13 17.43 -38.97
CA TYR A 119 -34.69 17.76 -40.32
C TYR A 119 -33.26 17.29 -40.59
N PHE A 120 -32.36 17.49 -39.63
CA PHE A 120 -30.98 17.03 -39.75
C PHE A 120 -30.87 15.49 -39.73
N ASP A 121 -31.65 14.82 -38.89
CA ASP A 121 -31.70 13.34 -38.86
C ASP A 121 -32.24 12.77 -40.18
N MET A 122 -33.24 13.42 -40.80
CA MET A 122 -33.72 13.03 -42.13
C MET A 122 -32.63 13.23 -43.20
N TYR A 123 -31.88 14.34 -43.13
CA TYR A 123 -30.73 14.58 -44.02
C TYR A 123 -29.68 13.47 -43.90
N LEU A 124 -29.30 13.07 -42.69
CA LEU A 124 -28.34 11.97 -42.49
C LEU A 124 -28.87 10.62 -43.02
N LYS A 125 -30.18 10.35 -42.89
CA LYS A 125 -30.81 9.14 -43.45
C LYS A 125 -30.76 9.12 -44.98
N ILE A 126 -31.01 10.26 -45.64
CA ILE A 126 -30.96 10.39 -47.10
C ILE A 126 -29.55 10.10 -47.61
N LEU A 127 -28.52 10.59 -46.91
CA LEU A 127 -27.12 10.31 -47.22
C LEU A 127 -26.67 8.89 -46.84
N VAL A 128 -27.56 8.05 -46.29
CA VAL A 128 -27.29 6.68 -45.87
C VAL A 128 -26.15 6.59 -44.84
N ILE A 129 -26.05 7.61 -43.98
CA ILE A 129 -25.02 7.68 -42.94
C ILE A 129 -25.40 6.74 -41.80
N LYS A 130 -24.48 5.84 -41.44
CA LYS A 130 -24.67 4.89 -40.34
C LYS A 130 -24.42 5.60 -39.01
N ARG A 131 -25.18 5.22 -37.98
CA ARG A 131 -25.08 5.76 -36.61
C ARG A 131 -25.04 4.62 -35.59
N ILE A 132 -24.23 4.79 -34.55
CA ILE A 132 -24.18 3.96 -33.34
C ILE A 132 -24.59 4.84 -32.17
N THR A 133 -25.57 4.39 -31.40
CA THR A 133 -26.08 5.10 -30.22
C THR A 133 -26.17 4.14 -29.05
N LEU A 134 -25.43 4.43 -27.98
CA LEU A 134 -25.39 3.71 -26.71
C LEU A 134 -25.61 4.71 -25.57
N ASP A 135 -26.88 5.00 -25.27
CA ASP A 135 -27.28 6.07 -24.36
C ASP A 135 -26.66 5.93 -22.95
N LYS A 136 -26.63 4.70 -22.42
CA LYS A 136 -26.06 4.42 -21.08
C LYS A 136 -24.59 4.81 -20.96
N GLU A 137 -23.86 4.70 -22.06
CA GLU A 137 -22.41 4.93 -22.12
C GLU A 137 -22.09 6.34 -22.64
N ASN A 138 -23.11 7.13 -22.98
CA ASN A 138 -23.01 8.44 -23.61
C ASN A 138 -22.22 8.42 -24.94
N ILE A 139 -22.45 7.38 -25.76
CA ILE A 139 -21.83 7.25 -27.08
C ILE A 139 -22.91 7.46 -28.13
N ASP A 140 -22.72 8.46 -28.98
CA ASP A 140 -23.62 8.75 -30.09
C ASP A 140 -22.81 9.29 -31.26
N ILE A 141 -22.49 8.40 -32.21
CA ILE A 141 -21.52 8.66 -33.28
C ILE A 141 -22.11 8.31 -34.64
N ILE A 142 -21.72 9.08 -35.66
CA ILE A 142 -21.94 8.73 -37.06
C ILE A 142 -20.66 8.18 -37.67
N LEU A 143 -20.81 7.38 -38.73
CA LEU A 143 -19.72 6.61 -39.33
C LEU A 143 -19.54 6.97 -40.81
N SER A 144 -18.28 7.04 -41.24
CA SER A 144 -17.89 6.96 -42.64
C SER A 144 -18.42 5.67 -43.29
N SER A 145 -18.69 5.73 -44.58
CA SER A 145 -19.14 4.58 -45.38
C SER A 145 -18.14 3.42 -45.36
N GLU A 146 -16.85 3.70 -45.18
CA GLU A 146 -15.74 2.73 -45.12
C GLU A 146 -15.76 1.90 -43.82
N ILE A 147 -16.43 2.39 -42.77
CA ILE A 147 -16.48 1.73 -41.47
C ILE A 147 -17.66 0.76 -41.40
N ASN A 148 -17.37 -0.48 -40.99
CA ASN A 148 -18.39 -1.47 -40.71
C ASN A 148 -18.98 -1.23 -39.32
N LYS A 149 -20.26 -0.83 -39.28
CA LYS A 149 -21.01 -0.55 -38.05
C LYS A 149 -20.93 -1.69 -37.05
N TYR A 150 -21.24 -2.92 -37.47
CA TYR A 150 -21.34 -4.07 -36.57
C TYR A 150 -19.97 -4.44 -35.96
N VAL A 151 -18.91 -4.36 -36.76
CA VAL A 151 -17.54 -4.63 -36.28
C VAL A 151 -17.11 -3.59 -35.26
N LEU A 152 -17.36 -2.30 -35.52
CA LEU A 152 -17.03 -1.24 -34.57
C LEU A 152 -17.85 -1.34 -33.28
N GLU A 153 -19.16 -1.61 -33.39
CA GLU A 153 -20.05 -1.77 -32.23
C GLU A 153 -19.62 -2.93 -31.33
N GLU A 154 -19.17 -4.03 -31.93
CA GLU A 154 -18.60 -5.17 -31.21
C GLU A 154 -17.27 -4.82 -30.53
N GLU A 155 -16.38 -4.07 -31.20
CA GLU A 155 -15.13 -3.58 -30.58
C GLU A 155 -15.37 -2.58 -29.45
N ILE A 156 -16.30 -1.63 -29.60
CA ILE A 156 -16.71 -0.72 -28.51
C ILE A 156 -17.17 -1.54 -27.30
N THR A 157 -18.02 -2.53 -27.52
CA THR A 157 -18.50 -3.41 -26.45
C THR A 157 -17.36 -4.18 -25.76
N ARG A 158 -16.36 -4.64 -26.51
CA ARG A 158 -15.17 -5.29 -25.95
C ARG A 158 -14.32 -4.32 -25.13
N THR A 159 -14.01 -3.15 -25.67
CA THR A 159 -13.22 -2.12 -24.98
C THR A 159 -13.92 -1.69 -23.70
N LEU A 160 -15.24 -1.49 -23.72
CA LEU A 160 -16.04 -1.23 -22.53
C LEU A 160 -15.94 -2.37 -21.51
N LYS A 161 -15.98 -3.64 -21.93
CA LYS A 161 -15.78 -4.79 -21.01
C LYS A 161 -14.39 -4.80 -20.37
N ILE A 162 -13.35 -4.39 -21.09
CA ILE A 162 -11.98 -4.32 -20.56
C ILE A 162 -11.91 -3.22 -19.50
N VAL A 163 -12.33 -2.00 -19.82
CA VAL A 163 -12.22 -0.86 -18.90
C VAL A 163 -13.15 -1.00 -17.70
N LYS A 164 -14.33 -1.61 -17.86
CA LYS A 164 -15.26 -1.88 -16.74
C LYS A 164 -14.75 -2.89 -15.73
N LYS A 165 -13.75 -3.70 -16.08
CA LYS A 165 -13.09 -4.65 -15.15
C LYS A 165 -11.92 -4.02 -14.40
N ASN A 166 -11.46 -2.84 -14.81
CA ASN A 166 -10.32 -2.16 -14.20
C ASN A 166 -10.81 -1.02 -13.31
N ILE A 167 -10.50 -1.07 -12.01
CA ILE A 167 -10.83 0.01 -11.07
C ILE A 167 -10.00 1.26 -11.38
N LEU A 168 -8.72 1.06 -11.72
CA LEU A 168 -7.79 2.13 -12.06
C LEU A 168 -7.85 2.49 -13.54
N PRO A 169 -7.52 3.76 -13.90
CA PRO A 169 -7.29 4.15 -15.28
C PRO A 169 -6.26 3.23 -15.96
N ILE A 170 -6.50 2.89 -17.21
CA ILE A 170 -5.69 1.94 -17.98
C ILE A 170 -4.95 2.66 -19.11
N SER A 171 -3.71 2.26 -19.40
CA SER A 171 -2.96 2.87 -20.50
C SER A 171 -3.59 2.52 -21.85
N LYS A 172 -3.43 3.40 -22.85
CA LYS A 172 -3.90 3.14 -24.22
C LYS A 172 -3.32 1.84 -24.78
N ASP A 173 -2.04 1.59 -24.53
CA ASP A 173 -1.34 0.40 -25.00
C ASP A 173 -1.87 -0.88 -24.34
N ASP A 174 -2.19 -0.85 -23.05
CA ASP A 174 -2.77 -2.00 -22.36
C ASP A 174 -4.17 -2.33 -22.88
N ILE A 175 -5.00 -1.35 -23.21
CA ILE A 175 -6.30 -1.60 -23.87
C ILE A 175 -6.07 -2.31 -25.20
N ILE A 176 -5.13 -1.81 -26.02
CA ILE A 176 -4.82 -2.39 -27.34
C ILE A 176 -4.35 -3.85 -27.18
N ILE A 177 -3.43 -4.09 -26.24
CA ILE A 177 -2.88 -5.42 -25.96
C ILE A 177 -3.99 -6.37 -25.49
N GLN A 178 -4.80 -5.95 -24.52
CA GLN A 178 -5.87 -6.78 -23.95
C GLN A 178 -6.97 -7.09 -24.97
N SER A 179 -7.35 -6.11 -25.81
CA SER A 179 -8.33 -6.30 -26.88
C SER A 179 -7.80 -7.23 -27.99
N ALA A 180 -6.51 -7.18 -28.29
CA ALA A 180 -5.88 -8.01 -29.32
C ALA A 180 -5.55 -9.44 -28.85
N LYS A 181 -5.38 -9.68 -27.55
CA LYS A 181 -4.94 -10.96 -26.97
C LYS A 181 -5.92 -12.09 -27.36
N ARG A 182 -5.37 -13.26 -27.75
CA ARG A 182 -6.12 -14.49 -28.10
C ARG A 182 -7.02 -14.39 -29.35
N ARG A 183 -6.80 -13.44 -30.27
CA ARG A 183 -7.55 -13.33 -31.54
C ARG A 183 -6.74 -13.79 -32.75
N ARG A 184 -7.37 -14.59 -33.63
CA ARG A 184 -6.81 -14.99 -34.95
C ARG A 184 -6.79 -13.83 -35.96
N LYS A 185 -7.85 -13.01 -36.01
CA LYS A 185 -7.94 -11.79 -36.81
C LYS A 185 -8.12 -10.58 -35.89
N LYS A 186 -7.28 -9.56 -36.09
CA LYS A 186 -7.27 -8.30 -35.33
C LYS A 186 -7.24 -7.14 -36.33
N SER A 187 -8.17 -6.20 -36.17
CA SER A 187 -8.03 -4.90 -36.84
C SER A 187 -7.63 -3.87 -35.81
N LYS A 188 -6.37 -3.44 -35.88
CA LYS A 188 -5.83 -2.38 -35.03
C LYS A 188 -6.63 -1.08 -35.21
N GLU A 189 -7.12 -0.83 -36.42
CA GLU A 189 -7.96 0.32 -36.76
C GLU A 189 -9.24 0.36 -35.90
N TYR A 190 -10.04 -0.71 -35.87
CA TYR A 190 -11.28 -0.73 -35.08
C TYR A 190 -11.02 -0.65 -33.57
N ILE A 191 -9.90 -1.19 -33.07
CA ILE A 191 -9.51 -1.03 -31.67
C ILE A 191 -9.24 0.45 -31.38
N LEU A 192 -8.45 1.13 -32.22
CA LEU A 192 -8.15 2.55 -32.04
C LEU A 192 -9.40 3.42 -32.13
N LEU A 193 -10.28 3.17 -33.11
CA LEU A 193 -11.57 3.86 -33.23
C LEU A 193 -12.42 3.63 -31.97
N SER A 194 -12.48 2.41 -31.45
CA SER A 194 -13.23 2.12 -30.22
C SER A 194 -12.71 2.93 -29.02
N ILE A 195 -11.40 3.16 -28.94
CA ILE A 195 -10.78 3.97 -27.88
C ILE A 195 -11.13 5.45 -28.04
N GLU A 196 -11.15 5.94 -29.28
CA GLU A 196 -11.45 7.34 -29.60
C GLU A 196 -12.91 7.71 -29.33
N VAL A 197 -13.85 6.81 -29.62
CA VAL A 197 -15.30 7.08 -29.49
C VAL A 197 -15.81 6.94 -28.06
N ILE A 198 -15.13 6.18 -27.20
CA ILE A 198 -15.51 6.04 -25.80
C ILE A 198 -15.10 7.31 -25.04
N PRO A 199 -15.98 7.92 -24.23
CA PRO A 199 -15.72 9.20 -23.56
C PRO A 199 -14.79 9.03 -22.34
N PHE A 200 -13.53 8.69 -22.59
CA PHE A 200 -12.51 8.61 -21.55
C PHE A 200 -12.07 9.99 -21.09
N LYS A 201 -11.83 10.12 -19.79
CA LYS A 201 -11.04 11.22 -19.24
C LYS A 201 -9.56 10.87 -19.37
N LYS A 202 -8.84 11.65 -20.17
CA LYS A 202 -7.39 11.48 -20.36
C LYS A 202 -6.64 12.03 -19.16
N LEU A 203 -5.67 11.27 -18.67
CA LEU A 203 -4.81 11.61 -17.55
C LEU A 203 -3.36 11.36 -17.97
N VAL A 204 -2.44 12.24 -17.56
CA VAL A 204 -1.01 12.03 -17.76
C VAL A 204 -0.37 11.90 -16.39
N ILE A 205 0.25 10.76 -16.13
CA ILE A 205 0.96 10.46 -14.88
C ILE A 205 2.31 9.87 -15.28
N ASP A 206 3.40 10.47 -14.78
CA ASP A 206 4.78 10.06 -15.08
C ASP A 206 5.05 9.87 -16.58
N ASN A 207 4.59 10.83 -17.40
CA ASN A 207 4.68 10.83 -18.87
C ASN A 207 3.94 9.69 -19.59
N VAL A 208 3.06 8.97 -18.89
CA VAL A 208 2.20 7.94 -19.48
C VAL A 208 0.76 8.43 -19.55
N GLU A 209 0.11 8.26 -20.72
CA GLU A 209 -1.31 8.57 -20.91
C GLU A 209 -2.19 7.41 -20.43
N TYR A 210 -3.03 7.70 -19.44
CA TYR A 210 -4.04 6.80 -18.92
C TYR A 210 -5.45 7.26 -19.31
N LEU A 211 -6.30 6.29 -19.59
CA LEU A 211 -7.70 6.48 -19.98
C LEU A 211 -8.60 6.07 -18.82
N ASP A 212 -9.24 7.07 -18.23
CA ASP A 212 -10.16 6.89 -17.13
C ASP A 212 -11.61 6.84 -17.63
N TYR A 213 -12.32 5.74 -17.35
CA TYR A 213 -13.75 5.63 -17.66
C TYR A 213 -14.58 6.23 -16.50
N PRO A 214 -15.32 7.35 -16.72
CA PRO A 214 -15.97 8.08 -15.62
C PRO A 214 -17.22 7.39 -15.06
N ASN A 215 -17.93 6.58 -15.86
CA ASN A 215 -19.19 5.95 -15.48
C ASN A 215 -19.02 4.55 -14.86
N LEU A 216 -17.90 4.29 -14.17
CA LEU A 216 -17.72 3.05 -13.41
C LEU A 216 -18.57 3.09 -12.14
N ASP A 217 -19.34 2.02 -11.92
CA ASP A 217 -20.03 1.80 -10.66
C ASP A 217 -19.05 1.19 -9.65
N LEU A 218 -18.44 2.05 -8.84
CA LEU A 218 -17.40 1.68 -7.88
C LEU A 218 -17.94 1.74 -6.45
N SER A 219 -17.46 0.83 -5.59
CA SER A 219 -17.67 0.93 -4.15
C SER A 219 -17.03 2.21 -3.59
N VAL A 220 -17.39 2.62 -2.36
CA VAL A 220 -16.78 3.82 -1.75
C VAL A 220 -15.28 3.64 -1.56
N GLY A 221 -14.85 2.43 -1.18
CA GLY A 221 -13.43 2.08 -1.06
C GLY A 221 -12.71 2.19 -2.40
N ASP A 222 -13.24 1.57 -3.45
CA ASP A 222 -12.65 1.61 -4.80
C ASP A 222 -12.61 3.02 -5.38
N SER A 223 -13.66 3.83 -5.12
CA SER A 223 -13.69 5.24 -5.51
C SER A 223 -12.56 6.02 -4.83
N ALA A 224 -12.33 5.77 -3.54
CA ALA A 224 -11.24 6.41 -2.81
C ALA A 224 -9.86 5.93 -3.31
N TYR A 225 -9.74 4.64 -3.61
CA TYR A 225 -8.52 4.05 -4.16
C TYR A 225 -8.15 4.68 -5.50
N LYS A 226 -9.10 4.69 -6.44
CA LYS A 226 -8.95 5.36 -7.74
C LYS A 226 -8.60 6.84 -7.59
N LEU A 227 -9.28 7.57 -6.69
CA LEU A 227 -9.00 8.98 -6.44
C LEU A 227 -7.58 9.21 -5.95
N LEU A 228 -7.14 8.46 -4.93
CA LEU A 228 -5.80 8.58 -4.37
C LEU A 228 -4.72 8.21 -5.41
N TRP A 229 -5.00 7.22 -6.25
CA TRP A 229 -4.15 6.88 -7.39
C TRP A 229 -4.07 8.00 -8.40
N ILE A 230 -5.19 8.59 -8.84
CA ILE A 230 -5.17 9.71 -9.79
C ILE A 230 -4.45 10.93 -9.21
N LYS A 231 -4.63 11.19 -7.91
CA LYS A 231 -4.05 12.38 -7.25
C LYS A 231 -2.58 12.23 -6.91
N GLN A 232 -2.05 11.01 -6.90
CA GLN A 232 -0.64 10.73 -6.63
C GLN A 232 -0.15 11.40 -5.32
N LYS A 233 -1.03 11.50 -4.31
CA LYS A 233 -0.74 12.13 -3.02
C LYS A 233 -1.65 11.61 -1.91
N ARG A 234 -1.20 11.77 -0.66
CA ARG A 234 -2.05 11.56 0.52
C ARG A 234 -3.15 12.62 0.60
N MET A 235 -4.31 12.24 1.13
CA MET A 235 -5.44 13.15 1.30
C MET A 235 -6.10 12.96 2.66
N GLY A 236 -6.59 14.05 3.25
CA GLY A 236 -7.42 14.01 4.45
C GLY A 236 -8.77 13.35 4.18
N ILE A 237 -9.32 12.65 5.17
CA ILE A 237 -10.61 11.94 5.03
C ILE A 237 -11.76 12.87 4.61
N GLN A 238 -11.71 14.16 5.00
CA GLN A 238 -12.72 15.15 4.59
C GLN A 238 -12.59 15.53 3.11
N ASP A 239 -11.37 15.65 2.59
CA ASP A 239 -11.12 15.96 1.18
C ASP A 239 -11.47 14.78 0.27
N ILE A 240 -11.18 13.57 0.73
CA ILE A 240 -11.62 12.33 0.06
C ILE A 240 -13.14 12.29 -0.01
N LYS A 241 -13.83 12.50 1.13
CA LYS A 241 -15.30 12.56 1.18
C LYS A 241 -15.87 13.62 0.24
N LYS A 242 -15.31 14.83 0.25
CA LYS A 242 -15.75 15.94 -0.61
C LYS A 242 -15.58 15.60 -2.09
N SER A 243 -14.46 14.99 -2.47
CA SER A 243 -14.19 14.58 -3.85
C SER A 243 -15.14 13.48 -4.31
N ILE A 244 -15.32 12.44 -3.49
CA ILE A 244 -16.22 11.31 -3.81
C ILE A 244 -17.67 11.77 -3.94
N ASN A 245 -18.17 12.60 -3.02
CA ASN A 245 -19.55 13.10 -3.10
C ASN A 245 -19.76 14.07 -4.27
N LYS A 246 -18.71 14.77 -4.71
CA LYS A 246 -18.77 15.60 -5.93
C LYS A 246 -18.90 14.72 -7.17
N ASP A 247 -18.12 13.65 -7.26
CA ASP A 247 -18.11 12.75 -8.42
C ASP A 247 -19.36 11.85 -8.47
N ARG A 248 -19.91 11.46 -7.30
CA ARG A 248 -21.19 10.74 -7.14
C ARG A 248 -22.43 11.64 -7.15
N GLY A 249 -22.29 12.93 -7.42
CA GLY A 249 -23.37 13.91 -7.30
C GLY A 249 -24.46 13.80 -8.37
N LYS A 250 -24.95 12.60 -8.71
CA LYS A 250 -26.20 12.43 -9.46
C LYS A 250 -27.38 12.57 -8.50
N VAL A 251 -28.47 13.15 -8.98
CA VAL A 251 -29.72 13.31 -8.23
C VAL A 251 -30.21 11.92 -7.78
N GLY A 252 -30.22 11.67 -6.47
CA GLY A 252 -30.68 10.40 -5.87
C GLY A 252 -29.62 9.59 -5.10
N ASP A 253 -28.33 9.89 -5.25
CA ASP A 253 -27.27 9.14 -4.58
C ASP A 253 -27.14 9.51 -3.10
N LYS A 254 -26.99 8.49 -2.23
CA LYS A 254 -26.82 8.69 -0.79
C LYS A 254 -25.47 9.35 -0.50
N ILE A 255 -25.51 10.47 0.23
CA ILE A 255 -24.29 11.18 0.66
C ILE A 255 -23.43 10.25 1.52
N VAL A 256 -22.16 10.10 1.14
CA VAL A 256 -21.21 9.30 1.91
C VAL A 256 -20.86 10.04 3.20
N THR A 257 -21.12 9.39 4.34
CA THR A 257 -20.73 9.89 5.67
C THR A 257 -19.25 9.60 5.96
N THR A 258 -18.63 10.40 6.83
CA THR A 258 -17.23 10.19 7.24
C THR A 258 -17.02 8.82 7.87
N GLN A 259 -17.98 8.34 8.67
CA GLN A 259 -17.90 7.04 9.35
C GLN A 259 -17.93 5.90 8.34
N TYR A 260 -18.87 5.94 7.39
CA TYR A 260 -18.97 4.92 6.35
C TYR A 260 -17.73 4.90 5.46
N LEU A 261 -17.25 6.08 5.04
CA LEU A 261 -16.00 6.20 4.31
C LEU A 261 -14.83 5.59 5.11
N SER A 262 -14.70 5.92 6.39
CA SER A 262 -13.62 5.38 7.23
C SER A 262 -13.64 3.85 7.27
N ASN A 263 -14.81 3.23 7.44
CA ASN A 263 -14.93 1.77 7.47
C ASN A 263 -14.53 1.15 6.11
N GLN A 264 -14.93 1.77 5.01
CA GLN A 264 -14.60 1.32 3.66
C GLN A 264 -13.10 1.47 3.34
N LEU A 265 -12.47 2.55 3.79
CA LEU A 265 -11.03 2.76 3.64
C LEU A 265 -10.21 1.75 4.44
N VAL A 266 -10.64 1.42 5.67
CA VAL A 266 -9.97 0.40 6.51
C VAL A 266 -10.05 -0.99 5.86
N ALA A 267 -11.19 -1.32 5.26
CA ALA A 267 -11.41 -2.63 4.64
C ALA A 267 -10.68 -2.80 3.30
N HIS A 268 -10.25 -1.71 2.64
CA HIS A 268 -9.67 -1.77 1.31
C HIS A 268 -8.18 -2.18 1.34
N PRO A 269 -7.76 -3.24 0.61
CA PRO A 269 -6.41 -3.83 0.75
C PRO A 269 -5.26 -2.92 0.31
N GLU A 270 -5.53 -2.02 -0.65
CA GLU A 270 -4.54 -1.11 -1.24
C GLU A 270 -4.49 0.27 -0.56
N LEU A 271 -5.26 0.50 0.50
CA LEU A 271 -5.32 1.78 1.21
C LEU A 271 -4.76 1.66 2.62
N VAL A 272 -4.13 2.73 3.10
CA VAL A 272 -3.52 2.77 4.43
C VAL A 272 -3.77 4.10 5.12
N SER A 273 -4.02 4.05 6.43
CA SER A 273 -4.08 5.24 7.26
C SER A 273 -2.67 5.70 7.62
N LEU A 274 -2.39 6.98 7.37
CA LEU A 274 -1.08 7.60 7.59
C LEU A 274 -0.99 8.34 8.93
N GLY A 275 -2.07 8.36 9.72
CA GLY A 275 -2.21 9.21 10.92
C GLY A 275 -2.89 10.55 10.60
N ASN A 276 -3.24 11.33 11.62
CA ASN A 276 -3.92 12.64 11.47
C ASN A 276 -5.18 12.65 10.58
N LYS A 277 -5.91 11.53 10.49
CA LYS A 277 -7.06 11.34 9.59
C LYS A 277 -6.72 11.45 8.09
N GLU A 278 -5.45 11.24 7.73
CA GLU A 278 -4.99 11.14 6.35
C GLU A 278 -4.90 9.69 5.88
N TRP A 279 -5.12 9.54 4.58
CA TRP A 279 -5.11 8.27 3.86
C TRP A 279 -4.28 8.38 2.59
N GLY A 280 -3.66 7.27 2.21
CA GLY A 280 -2.87 7.16 1.00
C GLY A 280 -2.91 5.73 0.43
N LEU A 281 -2.30 5.57 -0.74
CA LEU A 281 -2.09 4.26 -1.33
C LEU A 281 -1.00 3.51 -0.57
N LYS A 282 -1.20 2.20 -0.39
CA LYS A 282 -0.23 1.31 0.24
C LYS A 282 1.09 1.25 -0.52
N ASN A 283 1.02 1.29 -1.85
CA ASN A 283 2.18 1.18 -2.75
C ASN A 283 2.85 2.54 -3.05
N PHE A 284 2.43 3.64 -2.40
CA PHE A 284 2.96 4.98 -2.69
C PHE A 284 4.35 5.27 -2.09
N GLY A 285 5.05 4.28 -1.52
CA GLY A 285 6.40 4.49 -1.00
C GLY A 285 6.54 5.57 0.06
N ILE A 286 5.44 6.02 0.70
CA ILE A 286 5.52 6.91 1.86
C ILE A 286 5.70 6.02 3.08
N ALA A 287 6.91 5.47 3.18
CA ALA A 287 7.41 4.93 4.43
C ALA A 287 7.11 5.96 5.52
N LYS A 288 6.53 5.49 6.62
CA LYS A 288 6.45 6.22 7.88
C LYS A 288 7.88 6.42 8.41
N ILE A 289 8.75 7.15 7.71
CA ILE A 289 9.97 7.66 8.31
C ILE A 289 9.48 8.62 9.39
N SER A 290 9.69 8.22 10.65
CA SER A 290 9.33 9.06 11.78
C SER A 290 10.15 10.35 11.69
N ILE A 291 9.67 11.46 12.26
CA ILE A 291 10.45 12.72 12.28
C ILE A 291 11.84 12.48 12.88
N LYS A 292 11.94 11.57 13.85
CA LYS A 292 13.17 11.14 14.48
C LYS A 292 14.12 10.42 13.52
N ASP A 293 13.61 9.50 12.71
CA ASP A 293 14.42 8.79 11.70
C ASP A 293 14.83 9.72 10.55
N LEU A 294 13.95 10.65 10.17
CA LEU A 294 14.25 11.70 9.20
C LEU A 294 15.38 12.61 9.69
N MET A 295 15.34 13.01 10.97
CA MET A 295 16.42 13.77 11.61
C MET A 295 17.74 13.00 11.60
N LYS A 296 17.72 11.70 11.96
CA LYS A 296 18.92 10.86 11.88
C LYS A 296 19.47 10.79 10.46
N ASN A 297 18.61 10.60 9.46
CA ASN A 297 19.00 10.59 8.05
C ASN A 297 19.68 11.91 7.64
N ILE A 298 19.12 13.06 8.04
CA ILE A 298 19.72 14.38 7.76
C ILE A 298 21.14 14.46 8.31
N PHE A 299 21.38 13.98 9.54
CA PHE A 299 22.73 13.90 10.10
C PHE A 299 23.65 12.96 9.31
N TYR A 300 23.16 11.78 8.91
CA TYR A 300 23.96 10.82 8.14
C TYR A 300 24.33 11.35 6.75
N VAL A 301 23.42 12.06 6.08
CA VAL A 301 23.64 12.66 4.76
C VAL A 301 24.63 13.81 4.84
N GLU A 302 24.43 14.72 5.79
CA GLU A 302 25.30 15.90 5.94
C GLU A 302 26.67 15.57 6.55
N ALA A 303 26.77 14.44 7.26
CA ALA A 303 28.00 13.91 7.86
C ALA A 303 28.76 14.89 8.79
N LYS A 304 28.06 15.88 9.35
CA LYS A 304 28.60 16.93 10.24
C LYS A 304 27.59 17.34 11.33
N PRO A 305 28.03 17.98 12.43
CA PRO A 305 27.11 18.57 13.41
C PRO A 305 26.23 19.66 12.76
N LEU A 306 24.95 19.71 13.13
CA LEU A 306 23.96 20.59 12.48
C LEU A 306 23.21 21.47 13.48
N THR A 307 22.76 22.65 13.04
CA THR A 307 21.92 23.54 13.86
C THR A 307 20.46 23.08 13.85
N SER A 308 19.71 23.41 14.90
CA SER A 308 18.26 23.13 14.97
C SER A 308 17.48 23.78 13.83
N VAL A 309 17.90 24.96 13.38
CA VAL A 309 17.30 25.71 12.27
C VAL A 309 17.46 24.95 10.96
N TYR A 310 18.67 24.50 10.63
CA TYR A 310 18.94 23.73 9.43
C TYR A 310 18.15 22.41 9.40
N ILE A 311 18.11 21.71 10.54
CA ILE A 311 17.34 20.47 10.68
C ILE A 311 15.85 20.74 10.46
N LEU A 312 15.32 21.85 11.00
CA LEU A 312 13.91 22.23 10.81
C LEU A 312 13.59 22.51 9.34
N GLU A 313 14.43 23.28 8.65
CA GLU A 313 14.26 23.60 7.23
C GLU A 313 14.30 22.35 6.35
N GLU A 314 15.25 21.45 6.61
CA GLU A 314 15.39 20.23 5.83
C GLU A 314 14.24 19.23 6.08
N ILE A 315 13.70 19.18 7.31
CA ILE A 315 12.46 18.43 7.59
C ILE A 315 11.28 19.04 6.86
N LYS A 316 11.14 20.38 6.85
CA LYS A 316 10.06 21.07 6.13
C LYS A 316 10.12 20.77 4.64
N ARG A 317 11.32 20.80 4.06
CA ARG A 317 11.56 20.48 2.64
C ARG A 317 11.16 19.05 2.27
N ARG A 318 11.45 18.07 3.14
CA ARG A 318 11.22 16.63 2.87
C ARG A 318 9.83 16.13 3.25
N ARG A 319 9.16 16.74 4.25
CA ARG A 319 7.91 16.21 4.85
C ARG A 319 6.74 17.20 4.90
N GLY A 320 6.99 18.48 4.59
CA GLY A 320 6.03 19.58 4.71
C GLY A 320 6.05 20.25 6.08
N GLU A 321 5.06 21.12 6.32
CA GLU A 321 4.92 21.95 7.53
C GLU A 321 5.03 21.14 8.85
N ILE A 322 5.90 21.59 9.76
CA ILE A 322 6.07 21.05 11.11
C ILE A 322 6.29 22.17 12.12
N ASN A 323 5.73 22.01 13.32
CA ASN A 323 5.93 22.94 14.44
C ASN A 323 7.35 22.81 15.01
N GLU A 324 8.07 23.91 15.08
CA GLU A 324 9.43 24.04 15.63
C GLU A 324 9.59 23.44 17.04
N LYS A 325 8.59 23.62 17.92
CA LYS A 325 8.60 23.03 19.27
C LYS A 325 8.69 21.50 19.25
N SER A 326 8.18 20.87 18.19
CA SER A 326 8.25 19.41 18.02
C SER A 326 9.66 18.95 17.70
N VAL A 327 10.37 19.67 16.82
CA VAL A 327 11.76 19.36 16.45
C VAL A 327 12.69 19.52 17.66
N ILE A 328 12.52 20.59 18.43
CA ILE A 328 13.26 20.81 19.68
C ILE A 328 12.99 19.69 20.70
N SER A 329 11.74 19.23 20.80
CA SER A 329 11.37 18.09 21.66
C SER A 329 12.08 16.80 21.25
N TYR A 330 12.18 16.51 19.94
CA TYR A 330 12.93 15.35 19.44
C TYR A 330 14.44 15.48 19.69
N LEU A 331 15.03 16.66 19.45
CA LEU A 331 16.46 16.93 19.73
C LEU A 331 16.82 16.82 21.21
N SER A 332 15.83 16.86 22.10
CA SER A 332 16.03 16.68 23.55
C SER A 332 16.05 15.20 23.98
N GLN A 333 15.69 14.26 23.11
CA GLN A 333 15.67 12.82 23.39
C GLN A 333 17.08 12.21 23.40
N GLU A 334 17.23 10.99 23.92
CA GLU A 334 18.50 10.27 24.10
C GLU A 334 19.32 10.07 22.81
N ASP A 335 18.65 10.04 21.66
CA ASP A 335 19.26 9.83 20.34
C ASP A 335 20.07 11.03 19.81
N PHE A 336 19.96 12.20 20.43
CA PHE A 336 20.67 13.41 20.01
C PHE A 336 21.42 14.05 21.18
N TYR A 337 22.55 14.68 20.86
CA TYR A 337 23.38 15.42 21.81
C TYR A 337 23.69 16.81 21.27
N GLN A 338 23.64 17.82 22.13
CA GLN A 338 24.04 19.18 21.77
C GLN A 338 25.52 19.39 22.11
N LEU A 339 26.24 20.07 21.22
CA LEU A 339 27.63 20.46 21.43
C LEU A 339 27.76 21.84 22.09
N ASP A 340 28.97 22.17 22.53
CA ASP A 340 29.37 23.47 23.10
C ASP A 340 28.93 24.67 22.25
N ASP A 341 29.12 24.56 20.93
CA ASP A 341 28.79 25.54 19.89
C ASP A 341 27.30 25.66 19.54
N GLY A 342 26.43 24.87 20.18
CA GLY A 342 24.97 24.89 19.96
C GLY A 342 24.48 24.02 18.80
N THR A 343 25.36 23.37 18.06
CA THR A 343 25.00 22.34 17.07
C THR A 343 24.62 21.02 17.74
N TYR A 344 24.00 20.12 16.99
CA TYR A 344 23.56 18.81 17.45
C TYR A 344 24.28 17.70 16.69
N ILE A 345 24.36 16.52 17.31
CA ILE A 345 24.85 15.27 16.72
C ILE A 345 23.93 14.11 17.09
N ILE A 346 24.01 13.02 16.34
CA ILE A 346 23.37 11.74 16.70
C ILE A 346 24.18 10.97 17.73
N SER A 347 23.49 10.09 18.47
CA SER A 347 24.09 9.23 19.50
C SER A 347 25.27 8.41 19.04
N ASP A 348 25.25 7.96 17.78
CA ASP A 348 26.27 7.08 17.20
C ASP A 348 27.62 7.79 17.09
N TRP A 349 27.62 9.12 17.05
CA TRP A 349 28.82 9.94 16.96
C TRP A 349 29.37 10.37 18.32
N LYS A 350 28.72 9.98 19.42
CA LYS A 350 29.10 10.39 20.79
C LYS A 350 30.59 10.22 21.06
N ARG A 351 31.16 9.07 20.68
CA ARG A 351 32.59 8.75 20.90
C ARG A 351 33.53 9.77 20.25
N LYS A 352 33.19 10.26 19.05
CA LYS A 352 33.98 11.23 18.28
C LYS A 352 33.96 12.64 18.88
N TYR A 353 32.87 13.02 19.55
CA TYR A 353 32.67 14.39 20.04
C TYR A 353 32.63 14.50 21.57
N THR A 354 33.08 13.47 22.29
CA THR A 354 32.97 13.34 23.76
C THR A 354 33.36 14.60 24.54
N SER A 355 34.45 15.28 24.15
CA SER A 355 34.96 16.50 24.82
C SER A 355 34.12 17.76 24.60
N ARG A 356 33.26 17.77 23.58
CA ARG A 356 32.47 18.93 23.15
C ARG A 356 30.98 18.80 23.47
N ILE A 357 30.53 17.66 23.99
CA ILE A 357 29.11 17.42 24.31
C ILE A 357 28.71 18.21 25.55
N LYS A 358 27.67 19.05 25.42
CA LYS A 358 27.07 19.70 26.58
C LYS A 358 26.44 18.66 27.50
N PRO A 359 26.65 18.75 28.82
CA PRO A 359 25.99 17.88 29.78
C PRO A 359 24.47 18.07 29.66
N LYS A 360 23.74 17.00 29.36
CA LYS A 360 22.28 17.01 29.37
C LYS A 360 21.82 17.37 30.78
N ARG A 361 20.96 18.38 30.93
CA ARG A 361 20.25 18.63 32.19
C ARG A 361 19.42 17.39 32.50
N VAL A 362 19.86 16.58 33.46
CA VAL A 362 19.06 15.49 34.01
C VAL A 362 17.80 16.14 34.60
N LYS A 363 16.63 15.67 34.18
CA LYS A 363 15.36 16.14 34.75
C LYS A 363 15.27 15.53 36.15
N THR A 364 15.84 16.18 37.15
CA THR A 364 15.93 15.64 38.50
C THR A 364 14.52 15.38 39.03
N ASN A 365 14.20 14.12 39.35
CA ASN A 365 12.93 13.75 39.94
C ASN A 365 12.92 14.21 41.40
N TYR A 366 12.49 15.45 41.63
CA TYR A 366 12.50 16.07 42.94
C TYR A 366 11.75 15.25 43.99
N ASN A 367 10.75 14.43 43.63
CA ASN A 367 10.06 13.57 44.60
C ASN A 367 10.99 12.49 45.19
N GLU A 368 11.79 11.84 44.35
CA GLU A 368 12.73 10.79 44.75
C GLU A 368 13.84 11.35 45.65
N TYR A 369 14.32 12.55 45.30
CA TYR A 369 15.33 13.25 46.09
C TYR A 369 14.81 13.62 47.48
N ILE A 370 13.55 14.05 47.59
CA ILE A 370 12.93 14.37 48.88
C ILE A 370 12.71 13.11 49.72
N LEU A 371 12.20 12.03 49.13
CA LEU A 371 12.03 10.75 49.82
C LEU A 371 13.38 10.18 50.30
N LYS A 372 14.45 10.36 49.51
CA LYS A 372 15.82 10.01 49.91
C LYS A 372 16.25 10.78 51.15
N HIS A 373 15.94 12.07 51.28
CA HIS A 373 16.29 12.84 52.48
C HIS A 373 15.57 12.38 53.74
N PHE A 374 14.29 12.00 53.65
CA PHE A 374 13.56 11.38 54.77
C PHE A 374 14.14 10.00 55.13
N LYS A 375 14.56 9.22 54.12
CA LYS A 375 15.19 7.92 54.33
C LYS A 375 16.58 8.02 54.95
N GLU A 376 17.39 8.99 54.53
CA GLU A 376 18.73 9.24 55.05
C GLU A 376 18.73 9.89 56.44
N SER A 377 17.70 10.69 56.78
CA SER A 377 17.55 11.19 58.16
C SER A 377 17.06 10.12 59.12
N GLY A 378 16.35 9.09 58.64
CA GLY A 378 15.67 8.11 59.49
C GLY A 378 14.44 8.67 60.21
N GLU A 379 14.08 9.92 59.95
CA GLU A 379 13.01 10.65 60.62
C GLU A 379 11.77 10.74 59.73
N LYS A 380 10.58 10.56 60.32
CA LYS A 380 9.30 10.70 59.60
C LYS A 380 8.82 12.14 59.47
N ILE A 381 9.46 13.08 60.16
CA ILE A 381 9.12 14.50 60.22
C ILE A 381 10.40 15.28 59.94
N LEU A 382 10.37 16.22 58.99
CA LEU A 382 11.49 17.13 58.72
C LEU A 382 10.98 18.56 58.58
N THR A 383 11.76 19.55 59.03
CA THR A 383 11.42 20.96 58.86
C THR A 383 11.61 21.42 57.41
N PHE A 384 10.89 22.45 57.00
CA PHE A 384 11.08 23.08 55.69
C PHE A 384 12.51 23.60 55.50
N SER A 385 13.13 24.10 56.58
CA SER A 385 14.50 24.62 56.55
C SER A 385 15.51 23.51 56.22
N GLU A 386 15.37 22.33 56.83
CA GLU A 386 16.22 21.17 56.57
C GLU A 386 16.02 20.61 55.16
N LEU A 387 14.76 20.46 54.73
CA LEU A 387 14.45 20.00 53.38
C LEU A 387 14.97 20.97 52.31
N TRP A 388 14.87 22.28 52.56
CA TRP A 388 15.39 23.30 51.65
C TRP A 388 16.92 23.31 51.62
N SER A 389 17.61 23.33 52.76
CA SER A 389 19.08 23.34 52.81
C SER A 389 19.69 22.13 52.13
N ARG A 390 19.05 20.95 52.26
CA ARG A 390 19.50 19.73 51.57
C ARG A 390 19.16 19.73 50.07
N SER A 391 18.18 20.51 49.63
CA SER A 391 17.70 20.55 48.24
C SER A 391 18.11 21.77 47.43
N GLU A 392 18.64 22.82 48.03
CA GLU A 392 18.91 24.10 47.35
C GLU A 392 19.96 23.99 46.24
N LYS A 393 20.93 23.08 46.38
CA LYS A 393 21.96 22.83 45.36
C LYS A 393 21.45 22.03 44.16
N THR A 394 20.33 21.34 44.34
CA THR A 394 19.80 20.35 43.38
C THR A 394 18.49 20.82 42.74
N TYR A 395 17.68 21.61 43.46
CA TYR A 395 16.40 22.14 43.01
C TYR A 395 16.57 23.40 42.17
N SER A 396 16.08 23.37 40.93
CA SER A 396 16.27 24.45 39.95
C SER A 396 15.30 25.64 40.09
N GLY A 397 14.46 25.69 41.13
CA GLY A 397 13.45 26.72 41.34
C GLY A 397 13.67 27.54 42.61
N THR A 398 12.82 28.55 42.86
CA THR A 398 12.92 29.38 44.07
C THR A 398 12.50 28.63 45.34
N LYS A 399 12.99 29.08 46.51
CA LYS A 399 12.59 28.58 47.84
C LYS A 399 11.07 28.57 48.01
N TYR A 400 10.40 29.60 47.51
CA TYR A 400 8.94 29.71 47.51
C TYR A 400 8.27 28.61 46.66
N ASN A 401 8.75 28.40 45.43
CA ASN A 401 8.20 27.37 44.53
C ASN A 401 8.44 25.97 45.07
N PHE A 402 9.58 25.73 45.71
CA PHE A 402 9.87 24.45 46.36
C PHE A 402 8.90 24.15 47.51
N LYS A 403 8.60 25.14 48.35
CA LYS A 403 7.62 25.00 49.42
C LYS A 403 6.23 24.63 48.90
N ASN A 404 5.77 25.34 47.86
CA ASN A 404 4.49 25.02 47.22
C ASN A 404 4.51 23.64 46.55
N PHE A 405 5.65 23.27 45.95
CA PHE A 405 5.86 21.94 45.39
C PHE A 405 5.71 20.84 46.45
N LEU A 406 6.25 21.02 47.66
CA LEU A 406 6.12 20.06 48.77
C LEU A 406 4.69 19.97 49.29
N LYS A 407 4.01 21.11 49.48
CA LYS A 407 2.61 21.17 49.96
C LYS A 407 1.60 20.46 49.05
N GLN A 408 1.91 20.32 47.77
CA GLN A 408 1.03 19.68 46.78
C GLN A 408 1.21 18.14 46.71
N ARG A 409 2.14 17.56 47.48
CA ARG A 409 2.43 16.11 47.43
C ARG A 409 1.55 15.35 48.41
N LYS A 410 0.80 14.38 47.88
CA LYS A 410 -0.10 13.53 48.70
C LYS A 410 0.62 12.70 49.77
N TYR A 411 1.91 12.42 49.57
CA TYR A 411 2.74 11.65 50.51
C TYR A 411 3.40 12.53 51.59
N LEU A 412 3.18 13.85 51.57
CA LEU A 412 3.67 14.78 52.59
C LEU A 412 2.49 15.55 53.18
N GLN A 413 2.40 15.56 54.50
CA GLN A 413 1.45 16.40 55.23
C GLN A 413 2.19 17.62 55.77
N TYR A 414 1.66 18.81 55.47
CA TYR A 414 2.23 20.07 55.92
C TYR A 414 1.64 20.49 57.26
N HIS A 415 2.51 20.89 58.18
CA HIS A 415 2.14 21.43 59.47
C HIS A 415 2.90 22.72 59.75
N LYS A 416 2.28 23.61 60.53
CA LYS A 416 2.91 24.83 61.03
C LYS A 416 2.57 24.97 62.49
N ASP A 417 3.60 25.09 63.32
CA ASP A 417 3.44 25.36 64.73
C ASP A 417 3.00 26.81 64.94
N GLU A 418 1.91 27.04 65.67
CA GLU A 418 1.33 28.38 65.85
C GLU A 418 2.15 29.28 66.78
N ASN A 419 2.91 28.69 67.72
CA ASN A 419 3.70 29.42 68.71
C ASN A 419 5.11 29.73 68.19
N THR A 420 5.77 28.76 67.56
CA THR A 420 7.16 28.91 67.07
C THR A 420 7.25 29.31 65.60
N LYS A 421 6.11 29.29 64.86
CA LYS A 421 6.01 29.52 63.41
C LYS A 421 6.85 28.55 62.56
N VAL A 422 7.40 27.49 63.14
CA VAL A 422 8.19 26.48 62.44
C VAL A 422 7.28 25.64 61.56
N GLU A 423 7.76 25.36 60.34
CA GLU A 423 7.02 24.62 59.33
C GLU A 423 7.69 23.27 59.11
N TYR A 424 6.92 22.19 59.21
CA TYR A 424 7.43 20.83 59.04
C TYR A 424 6.51 20.00 58.14
N PHE A 425 7.11 18.97 57.52
CA PHE A 425 6.46 18.04 56.62
C PHE A 425 6.59 16.63 57.19
N THR A 426 5.46 15.94 57.30
CA THR A 426 5.37 14.57 57.79
C THR A 426 5.17 13.61 56.63
N LEU A 427 5.95 12.53 56.57
CA LEU A 427 5.78 11.47 55.59
C LEU A 427 4.60 10.57 55.99
N THR A 428 3.54 10.56 55.17
CA THR A 428 2.26 9.89 55.52
C THR A 428 2.18 8.43 55.09
N GLU A 429 3.01 7.96 54.15
CA GLU A 429 3.07 6.57 53.69
C GLU A 429 4.53 6.18 53.35
N ASP A 430 4.94 4.94 53.65
CA ASP A 430 6.22 4.39 53.19
C ASP A 430 6.09 4.00 51.71
N ARG A 431 6.55 4.91 50.83
CA ARG A 431 6.51 4.76 49.37
C ARG A 431 7.87 4.40 48.79
N SER A 432 8.58 3.48 49.45
CA SER A 432 9.86 2.91 48.99
C SER A 432 9.78 2.22 47.61
N ASP A 433 8.57 1.93 47.15
CA ASP A 433 8.18 1.39 45.85
C ASP A 433 8.18 2.42 44.70
N LEU A 434 8.33 3.72 44.99
CA LEU A 434 8.55 4.78 43.99
C LEU A 434 9.96 4.72 43.37
N LYS A 435 10.42 3.55 42.94
CA LYS A 435 11.40 3.51 41.85
C LYS A 435 10.66 3.90 40.59
N GLU A 436 11.10 5.01 40.00
CA GLU A 436 10.77 5.53 38.66
C GLU A 436 9.48 4.99 38.06
N LEU A 437 8.40 5.78 37.94
CA LEU A 437 7.43 5.58 36.84
C LEU A 437 6.39 6.71 36.76
N HIS A 438 6.78 7.99 36.83
CA HIS A 438 5.87 9.06 36.42
C HIS A 438 6.49 10.10 35.50
N GLY A 439 6.31 9.82 34.21
CA GLY A 439 6.35 10.80 33.12
C GLY A 439 5.40 10.43 31.97
N ASN A 440 5.12 9.13 31.78
CA ASN A 440 4.22 8.63 30.75
C ASN A 440 3.40 7.44 31.29
N LYS A 441 2.11 7.65 31.57
CA LYS A 441 1.18 6.60 32.06
C LYS A 441 1.18 5.36 31.15
N THR A 442 1.44 5.55 29.86
CA THR A 442 1.56 4.49 28.85
C THR A 442 2.79 3.60 29.08
N LYS A 443 3.93 4.22 29.43
CA LYS A 443 5.19 3.51 29.73
C LYS A 443 5.07 2.74 31.06
N THR A 444 4.37 3.33 32.04
CA THR A 444 4.01 2.66 33.30
C THR A 444 3.19 1.40 33.06
N ILE A 445 2.13 1.49 32.24
CA ILE A 445 1.32 0.33 31.87
C ILE A 445 2.20 -0.71 31.18
N GLU A 446 3.05 -0.31 30.23
CA GLU A 446 3.91 -1.22 29.48
C GLU A 446 4.92 -1.98 30.35
N GLU A 447 5.72 -1.29 31.17
CA GLU A 447 6.80 -1.88 31.96
C GLU A 447 6.26 -2.79 33.07
N TYR A 448 5.21 -2.34 33.76
CA TYR A 448 4.58 -3.16 34.78
C TYR A 448 3.89 -4.40 34.20
N SER A 449 3.24 -4.26 33.03
CA SER A 449 2.66 -5.41 32.33
C SER A 449 3.71 -6.43 31.92
N LYS A 450 4.88 -5.98 31.43
CA LYS A 450 6.01 -6.87 31.13
C LYS A 450 6.49 -7.61 32.38
N LEU A 451 6.64 -6.92 33.51
CA LEU A 451 7.09 -7.52 34.76
C LEU A 451 6.14 -8.62 35.24
N ILE A 452 4.84 -8.32 35.31
CA ILE A 452 3.82 -9.27 35.76
C ILE A 452 3.68 -10.45 34.79
N LEU A 453 3.70 -10.22 33.48
CA LEU A 453 3.60 -11.29 32.49
C LEU A 453 4.84 -12.20 32.51
N ARG A 454 6.04 -11.65 32.72
CA ARG A 454 7.28 -12.45 32.91
C ARG A 454 7.20 -13.38 34.12
N GLN A 455 6.53 -12.97 35.19
CA GLN A 455 6.31 -13.79 36.39
C GLN A 455 5.21 -14.85 36.21
N ASN A 456 4.44 -14.81 35.11
CA ASN A 456 3.30 -15.70 34.85
C ASN A 456 3.45 -16.41 33.49
N ASN A 457 4.63 -16.96 33.17
CA ASN A 457 4.89 -17.69 31.92
C ASN A 457 4.55 -16.94 30.62
N GLY A 458 4.54 -15.60 30.65
CA GLY A 458 4.27 -14.74 29.50
C GLY A 458 2.79 -14.42 29.26
N GLU A 459 1.87 -14.92 30.09
CA GLU A 459 0.42 -14.72 29.92
C GLU A 459 -0.31 -14.43 31.25
N LYS A 460 -1.38 -13.64 31.19
CA LYS A 460 -2.25 -13.41 32.34
C LYS A 460 -3.65 -13.02 31.91
N GLU A 461 -4.66 -13.33 32.71
CA GLU A 461 -6.01 -12.83 32.50
C GLU A 461 -6.03 -11.30 32.48
N LEU A 462 -6.64 -10.72 31.44
CA LEU A 462 -6.65 -9.27 31.22
C LEU A 462 -7.32 -8.53 32.39
N SER A 463 -8.43 -9.06 32.89
CA SER A 463 -9.17 -8.51 34.04
C SER A 463 -8.28 -8.38 35.28
N LYS A 464 -7.52 -9.43 35.61
CA LYS A 464 -6.62 -9.49 36.76
C LYS A 464 -5.43 -8.55 36.58
N LEU A 465 -4.84 -8.49 35.39
CA LEU A 465 -3.74 -7.56 35.10
C LEU A 465 -4.19 -6.10 35.23
N ILE A 466 -5.37 -5.78 34.70
CA ILE A 466 -5.95 -4.44 34.81
C ILE A 466 -6.17 -4.08 36.28
N ASN A 467 -6.77 -4.96 37.08
CA ASN A 467 -6.99 -4.71 38.50
C ASN A 467 -5.68 -4.43 39.25
N LEU A 468 -4.61 -5.19 38.95
CA LEU A 468 -3.28 -4.96 39.53
C LEU A 468 -2.69 -3.60 39.14
N ILE A 469 -2.83 -3.18 37.86
CA ILE A 469 -2.35 -1.86 37.41
C ILE A 469 -3.14 -0.73 38.07
N GLN A 470 -4.46 -0.92 38.24
CA GLN A 470 -5.33 0.08 38.87
C GLN A 470 -4.99 0.27 40.35
N GLN A 471 -4.79 -0.83 41.08
CA GLN A 471 -4.47 -0.81 42.51
C GLN A 471 -3.09 -0.18 42.76
N ASN A 472 -2.08 -0.54 41.96
CA ASN A 472 -0.71 -0.09 42.21
C ASN A 472 -0.39 1.31 41.65
N TYR A 473 -1.06 1.77 40.58
CA TYR A 473 -0.69 3.03 39.89
C TYR A 473 -1.83 4.03 39.70
N HIS A 474 -3.04 3.76 40.23
CA HIS A 474 -4.22 4.64 40.11
C HIS A 474 -4.54 5.08 38.66
N ILE A 475 -4.28 4.22 37.69
CA ILE A 475 -4.59 4.46 36.28
C ILE A 475 -6.05 4.07 36.03
N SER A 476 -6.80 4.89 35.26
CA SER A 476 -8.20 4.56 34.96
C SER A 476 -8.31 3.30 34.12
N ARG A 477 -9.29 2.44 34.44
CA ARG A 477 -9.59 1.20 33.70
C ARG A 477 -9.66 1.45 32.20
N GLN A 478 -10.35 2.52 31.80
CA GLN A 478 -10.53 2.92 30.41
C GLN A 478 -9.19 3.19 29.70
N LEU A 479 -8.21 3.83 30.37
CA LEU A 479 -6.90 4.09 29.78
C LEU A 479 -6.08 2.81 29.60
N VAL A 480 -6.17 1.88 30.55
CA VAL A 480 -5.49 0.58 30.47
C VAL A 480 -6.07 -0.28 29.34
N TYR A 481 -7.40 -0.32 29.19
CA TYR A 481 -8.04 -0.97 28.04
C TYR A 481 -7.67 -0.30 26.71
N GLN A 482 -7.69 1.04 26.65
CA GLN A 482 -7.26 1.78 25.46
C GLN A 482 -5.79 1.52 25.11
N PHE A 483 -4.94 1.24 26.09
CA PHE A 483 -3.54 0.89 25.86
C PHE A 483 -3.42 -0.51 25.22
N PHE A 484 -4.16 -1.50 25.70
CA PHE A 484 -4.10 -2.86 25.17
C PHE A 484 -4.92 -3.07 23.89
N ASN A 485 -5.88 -2.18 23.58
CA ASN A 485 -6.64 -2.19 22.33
C ASN A 485 -5.90 -1.52 21.15
N LYS A 486 -4.73 -0.91 21.39
CA LYS A 486 -3.85 -0.42 20.31
C LYS A 486 -2.92 -1.55 19.86
N PRO A 487 -2.42 -1.56 18.60
CA PRO A 487 -1.38 -2.48 18.16
C PRO A 487 -0.06 -2.14 18.86
N ASN A 488 0.07 -2.59 20.10
CA ASN A 488 1.23 -2.48 20.97
C ASN A 488 1.88 -3.86 21.11
N ARG A 489 3.03 -3.96 21.81
CA ARG A 489 3.79 -5.21 22.04
C ARG A 489 3.07 -6.25 22.91
N PHE A 490 1.73 -6.30 22.91
CA PHE A 490 0.90 -7.25 23.63
C PHE A 490 -0.26 -7.70 22.75
N PHE A 491 -0.62 -8.98 22.80
CA PHE A 491 -1.74 -9.55 22.04
C PHE A 491 -2.81 -10.10 22.99
N LEU A 492 -4.08 -9.87 22.64
CA LEU A 492 -5.25 -10.36 23.38
C LEU A 492 -5.77 -11.65 22.75
N LYS A 493 -5.90 -12.71 23.54
CA LYS A 493 -6.43 -14.01 23.13
C LYS A 493 -7.56 -14.42 24.08
N GLU A 494 -8.56 -15.11 23.55
CA GLU A 494 -9.59 -15.75 24.36
C GLU A 494 -9.17 -17.19 24.70
N ASN A 495 -9.27 -17.57 25.97
CA ASN A 495 -9.00 -18.95 26.40
C ASN A 495 -10.21 -19.87 26.13
N ARG A 496 -10.06 -21.18 26.35
CA ARG A 496 -11.12 -22.19 26.13
C ARG A 496 -12.41 -21.92 26.94
N ASN A 497 -12.34 -21.07 27.96
CA ASN A 497 -13.45 -20.73 28.85
C ASN A 497 -14.05 -19.34 28.55
N GLY A 498 -13.74 -18.75 27.39
CA GLY A 498 -14.27 -17.44 26.97
C GLY A 498 -13.66 -16.24 27.70
N THR A 499 -12.55 -16.42 28.41
CA THR A 499 -11.90 -15.35 29.18
C THR A 499 -10.78 -14.70 28.37
N LEU A 500 -10.73 -13.37 28.36
CA LEU A 500 -9.67 -12.61 27.71
C LEU A 500 -8.36 -12.70 28.49
N VAL A 501 -7.32 -13.18 27.82
CA VAL A 501 -5.94 -13.32 28.29
C VAL A 501 -5.06 -12.40 27.47
N ILE A 502 -4.12 -11.72 28.13
CA ILE A 502 -3.11 -10.90 27.49
C ILE A 502 -1.75 -11.58 27.52
N LYS A 503 -1.07 -11.56 26.37
CA LYS A 503 0.25 -12.16 26.15
C LYS A 503 1.22 -11.09 25.64
N LEU A 504 2.51 -11.19 25.98
CA LEU A 504 3.53 -10.36 25.34
C LEU A 504 3.64 -10.71 23.85
N MET A 505 3.74 -9.71 22.97
CA MET A 505 4.16 -9.94 21.58
C MET A 505 5.63 -10.36 21.56
N GLU A 506 5.90 -11.32 20.69
CA GLU A 506 7.19 -11.97 20.53
C GLU A 506 8.20 -11.01 19.90
N SER A 507 8.85 -10.19 20.73
CA SER A 507 10.11 -9.55 20.37
C SER A 507 11.16 -9.58 21.48
N ASP A 508 10.88 -10.22 22.62
CA ASP A 508 11.88 -10.50 23.67
C ASP A 508 11.91 -12.00 24.06
N PHE A 509 11.33 -12.88 23.23
CA PHE A 509 11.50 -14.32 23.36
C PHE A 509 11.93 -14.89 22.01
N ASN A 510 13.05 -15.60 22.02
CA ASN A 510 13.29 -16.71 21.12
C ASN A 510 12.03 -17.59 21.16
N ILE A 511 11.13 -17.44 20.19
CA ILE A 511 10.06 -18.42 19.98
C ILE A 511 10.82 -19.68 19.58
N LYS A 512 10.99 -20.58 20.54
CA LYS A 512 11.53 -21.89 20.25
C LYS A 512 10.49 -22.57 19.37
N ILE A 513 10.81 -22.77 18.11
CA ILE A 513 9.97 -23.54 17.19
C ILE A 513 9.79 -24.91 17.83
N SER A 514 8.54 -25.30 18.08
CA SER A 514 8.25 -26.57 18.75
C SER A 514 8.25 -27.71 17.75
N GLU A 515 8.35 -28.93 18.26
CA GLU A 515 8.16 -30.15 17.46
C GLU A 515 6.83 -30.14 16.70
N HIS A 516 5.75 -29.73 17.38
CA HIS A 516 4.41 -29.66 16.78
C HIS A 516 4.35 -28.68 15.61
N ASP A 517 5.04 -27.53 15.70
CA ASP A 517 5.09 -26.55 14.62
C ASP A 517 5.79 -27.12 13.38
N ILE A 518 6.86 -27.90 13.58
CA ILE A 518 7.60 -28.53 12.48
C ILE A 518 6.78 -29.64 11.82
N LEU A 519 6.16 -30.52 12.61
CA LEU A 519 5.36 -31.63 12.07
C LEU A 519 4.17 -31.11 11.26
N ARG A 520 3.46 -30.11 11.81
CA ARG A 520 2.36 -29.46 11.11
C ARG A 520 2.83 -28.78 9.82
N PHE A 521 3.98 -28.09 9.87
CA PHE A 521 4.53 -27.43 8.70
C PHE A 521 4.89 -28.43 7.58
N LEU A 522 5.52 -29.56 7.92
CA LEU A 522 5.84 -30.60 6.94
C LEU A 522 4.59 -31.28 6.35
N ASP A 523 3.51 -31.39 7.13
CA ASP A 523 2.23 -31.93 6.66
C ASP A 523 1.50 -30.96 5.70
N GLU A 524 1.64 -29.65 5.89
CA GLU A 524 0.98 -28.63 5.07
C GLU A 524 1.80 -28.25 3.80
N VAL A 525 3.12 -28.44 3.83
CA VAL A 525 4.02 -27.98 2.76
C VAL A 525 4.05 -28.96 1.59
N VAL A 526 3.71 -28.46 0.39
CA VAL A 526 3.75 -29.23 -0.87
C VAL A 526 5.06 -28.98 -1.65
N THR A 527 5.71 -27.82 -1.50
CA THR A 527 6.98 -27.46 -2.20
C THR A 527 7.79 -26.41 -1.42
N GLU A 528 9.10 -26.32 -1.64
CA GLU A 528 9.95 -25.24 -1.11
C GLU A 528 9.54 -23.85 -1.63
N GLU A 529 9.26 -22.90 -0.73
CA GLU A 529 9.02 -21.49 -1.06
C GLU A 529 10.27 -20.63 -0.84
N GLY A 530 10.30 -19.40 -1.36
CA GLY A 530 11.46 -18.49 -1.19
C GLY A 530 11.79 -18.09 0.25
N LYS A 531 10.99 -18.49 1.25
CA LYS A 531 11.19 -18.18 2.67
C LYS A 531 11.73 -19.35 3.50
N PHE A 532 11.77 -20.56 2.97
CA PHE A 532 12.32 -21.70 3.69
C PHE A 532 13.05 -22.68 2.78
N ASP A 533 13.90 -23.54 3.35
CA ASP A 533 14.75 -24.50 2.61
C ASP A 533 15.06 -25.70 3.53
N PHE A 534 15.06 -26.91 2.97
CA PHE A 534 15.36 -28.13 3.72
C PHE A 534 16.72 -28.68 3.30
N LYS A 535 17.54 -29.10 4.27
CA LYS A 535 18.82 -29.74 3.99
C LYS A 535 19.06 -30.91 4.93
N GLN A 536 19.51 -32.02 4.36
CA GLN A 536 19.78 -33.25 5.11
C GLN A 536 20.87 -33.07 6.18
N GLY A 537 21.85 -32.20 5.91
CA GLY A 537 23.01 -31.99 6.78
C GLY A 537 24.18 -31.39 6.01
N PHE A 538 25.37 -31.51 6.58
CA PHE A 538 26.60 -30.91 6.06
C PHE A 538 27.64 -31.93 5.56
N LEU A 539 27.38 -33.23 5.67
CA LEU A 539 28.26 -34.27 5.13
C LEU A 539 27.84 -34.71 3.72
N THR A 540 28.80 -35.18 2.93
CA THR A 540 28.55 -35.79 1.62
C THR A 540 27.78 -37.10 1.76
N LEU A 541 26.89 -37.39 0.79
CA LEU A 541 26.15 -38.66 0.69
C LEU A 541 26.93 -39.76 -0.06
N ASP A 542 28.26 -39.69 0.01
CA ASP A 542 29.16 -40.72 -0.48
C ASP A 542 29.78 -41.49 0.72
N PRO A 543 30.31 -42.71 0.51
CA PRO A 543 30.83 -43.53 1.60
C PRO A 543 31.92 -42.87 2.48
N LYS A 544 32.60 -41.83 2.01
CA LYS A 544 33.65 -41.12 2.77
C LYS A 544 33.08 -40.16 3.80
N ARG A 545 31.79 -39.79 3.71
CA ARG A 545 31.05 -38.93 4.65
C ARG A 545 31.85 -37.71 5.13
N LYS A 546 32.42 -36.94 4.19
CA LYS A 546 33.25 -35.76 4.51
C LYS A 546 32.40 -34.51 4.56
N PHE A 547 32.87 -33.48 5.28
CA PHE A 547 32.22 -32.17 5.28
C PHE A 547 32.15 -31.59 3.85
N ASP A 548 30.94 -31.38 3.35
CA ASP A 548 30.70 -30.86 2.02
C ASP A 548 30.83 -29.33 2.02
N LYS A 549 32.07 -28.86 1.79
CA LYS A 549 32.36 -27.43 1.68
C LYS A 549 31.53 -26.72 0.61
N LYS A 550 31.21 -27.41 -0.51
CA LYS A 550 30.45 -26.81 -1.61
C LYS A 550 28.98 -26.66 -1.23
N SER A 551 28.40 -27.68 -0.60
CA SER A 551 27.02 -27.61 -0.09
C SER A 551 26.92 -26.55 1.01
N PHE A 552 27.86 -26.55 1.96
CA PHE A 552 27.91 -25.55 3.03
C PHE A 552 27.96 -24.11 2.48
N GLU A 553 28.84 -23.84 1.51
CA GLU A 553 28.92 -22.53 0.85
C GLU A 553 27.58 -22.15 0.20
N LYS A 554 26.92 -23.10 -0.48
CA LYS A 554 25.58 -22.86 -1.06
C LYS A 554 24.53 -22.53 0.01
N ILE A 555 24.54 -23.22 1.15
CA ILE A 555 23.62 -22.94 2.28
C ILE A 555 23.87 -21.52 2.82
N MET A 556 25.12 -21.13 3.03
CA MET A 556 25.45 -19.77 3.49
C MET A 556 25.00 -18.70 2.48
N MET A 557 25.18 -18.95 1.18
CA MET A 557 24.65 -18.05 0.16
C MET A 557 23.11 -17.98 0.17
N ASN A 558 22.42 -19.09 0.46
CA ASN A 558 20.96 -19.10 0.59
C ASN A 558 20.51 -18.32 1.83
N ILE A 559 21.22 -18.39 2.95
CA ILE A 559 20.98 -17.56 4.14
C ILE A 559 21.13 -16.07 3.78
N CYS A 560 22.21 -15.71 3.08
CA CYS A 560 22.42 -14.35 2.62
C CYS A 560 21.29 -13.88 1.68
N ALA A 561 20.86 -14.76 0.76
CA ALA A 561 19.76 -14.49 -0.15
C ALA A 561 18.43 -14.29 0.58
N MET A 562 18.13 -15.13 1.56
CA MET A 562 16.94 -15.05 2.41
C MET A 562 16.91 -13.75 3.22
N ALA A 563 18.05 -13.32 3.78
CA ALA A 563 18.17 -12.06 4.49
C ALA A 563 17.85 -10.83 3.60
N ASN A 564 18.01 -10.97 2.28
CA ASN A 564 17.74 -9.90 1.32
C ASN A 564 16.28 -9.86 0.81
N HIS A 565 15.37 -10.67 1.36
CA HIS A 565 13.96 -10.62 0.96
C HIS A 565 13.23 -9.35 1.43
N GLY A 566 13.69 -8.73 2.52
CA GLY A 566 13.17 -7.48 3.04
C GLY A 566 13.23 -7.38 4.56
N LYS A 567 12.98 -6.17 5.08
CA LYS A 567 12.94 -5.89 6.52
C LYS A 567 11.79 -6.64 7.21
N ASN A 568 12.04 -7.20 8.38
CA ASN A 568 11.06 -8.01 9.14
C ASN A 568 10.56 -9.28 8.41
N ILE A 569 11.22 -9.70 7.32
CA ILE A 569 10.94 -10.96 6.65
C ILE A 569 12.00 -11.97 7.09
N LYS A 570 11.55 -13.00 7.79
CA LYS A 570 12.40 -14.08 8.28
C LYS A 570 12.41 -15.23 7.26
N GLY A 571 13.60 -15.65 6.86
CA GLY A 571 13.82 -16.89 6.14
C GLY A 571 14.42 -17.95 7.06
N ARG A 572 14.10 -19.23 6.82
CA ARG A 572 14.59 -20.33 7.67
C ARG A 572 15.15 -21.48 6.85
N ILE A 573 16.29 -22.01 7.24
CA ILE A 573 16.81 -23.27 6.71
C ILE A 573 16.76 -24.31 7.82
N LEU A 574 16.05 -25.42 7.56
CA LEU A 574 15.95 -26.54 8.49
C LEU A 574 16.94 -27.61 8.08
N ILE A 575 17.94 -27.82 8.93
CA ILE A 575 18.99 -28.82 8.75
C ILE A 575 18.63 -30.07 9.54
N GLY A 576 18.83 -31.24 8.93
CA GLY A 576 18.39 -32.54 9.43
C GLY A 576 17.10 -33.04 8.77
N ILE A 577 16.70 -32.44 7.64
CA ILE A 577 15.55 -32.86 6.82
C ILE A 577 16.02 -33.05 5.38
N ALA A 578 15.89 -34.26 4.84
CA ALA A 578 16.12 -34.55 3.44
C ALA A 578 14.90 -34.17 2.61
N ASP A 579 15.12 -33.43 1.52
CA ASP A 579 14.09 -32.93 0.59
C ASP A 579 13.60 -34.00 -0.40
N LYS A 580 14.31 -35.13 -0.49
CA LYS A 580 14.00 -36.23 -1.39
C LYS A 580 14.01 -37.57 -0.67
N THR A 581 13.05 -38.42 -1.01
CA THR A 581 13.02 -39.82 -0.56
C THR A 581 14.28 -40.59 -0.93
N SER A 582 14.93 -40.30 -2.07
CA SER A 582 16.18 -40.95 -2.48
C SER A 582 17.35 -40.60 -1.57
N ASP A 583 17.49 -39.32 -1.20
CA ASP A 583 18.52 -38.88 -0.25
C ASP A 583 18.23 -39.43 1.15
N THR A 584 16.95 -39.52 1.54
CA THR A 584 16.51 -40.15 2.79
C THR A 584 16.98 -41.60 2.87
N ARG A 585 16.62 -42.42 1.89
CA ARG A 585 17.04 -43.84 1.82
C ARG A 585 18.55 -43.99 1.83
N ARG A 586 19.25 -43.13 1.08
CA ARG A 586 20.71 -43.15 1.03
C ARG A 586 21.34 -42.84 2.39
N ILE A 587 20.72 -41.98 3.18
CA ILE A 587 21.15 -41.66 4.54
C ILE A 587 20.89 -42.83 5.48
N GLU A 588 19.73 -43.47 5.39
CA GLU A 588 19.41 -44.67 6.18
C GLU A 588 20.45 -45.78 5.94
N GLU A 589 20.81 -46.03 4.68
CA GLU A 589 21.86 -46.99 4.30
C GLU A 589 23.24 -46.63 4.84
N LEU A 590 23.67 -45.37 4.67
CA LEU A 590 25.03 -44.94 5.00
C LEU A 590 25.25 -44.74 6.50
N ASP A 591 24.23 -44.24 7.20
CA ASP A 591 24.33 -43.82 8.60
C ASP A 591 23.71 -44.85 9.55
N ASN A 592 23.10 -45.91 9.01
CA ASN A 592 22.39 -46.96 9.73
C ASN A 592 21.38 -46.38 10.73
N ILE A 593 20.49 -45.52 10.23
CA ILE A 593 19.40 -44.90 10.98
C ILE A 593 18.07 -45.21 10.31
N ASN A 594 16.98 -45.10 11.08
CA ASN A 594 15.63 -45.02 10.52
C ASN A 594 15.20 -43.55 10.49
N ALA A 595 14.77 -43.07 9.33
CA ALA A 595 14.24 -41.73 9.13
C ALA A 595 12.71 -41.75 9.20
N ILE A 596 12.12 -40.65 9.66
CA ILE A 596 10.66 -40.48 9.66
C ILE A 596 10.29 -39.63 8.46
N GLU A 597 9.51 -40.18 7.53
CA GLU A 597 9.11 -39.48 6.31
C GLU A 597 7.69 -38.91 6.44
N ILE A 598 7.55 -37.62 6.14
CA ILE A 598 6.27 -36.90 6.12
C ILE A 598 6.20 -36.17 4.77
N ASN A 599 5.19 -36.48 3.95
CA ASN A 599 4.99 -35.88 2.63
C ASN A 599 6.23 -35.85 1.71
N GLY A 600 7.07 -36.90 1.77
CA GLY A 600 8.30 -36.99 0.97
C GLY A 600 9.54 -36.33 1.59
N PHE A 601 9.38 -35.66 2.75
CA PHE A 601 10.47 -35.07 3.51
C PHE A 601 10.94 -36.04 4.61
N GLY A 602 12.22 -36.43 4.57
CA GLY A 602 12.80 -37.36 5.54
C GLY A 602 13.48 -36.66 6.71
N ILE A 603 12.97 -36.85 7.93
CA ILE A 603 13.59 -36.34 9.17
C ILE A 603 14.74 -37.28 9.55
N VAL A 604 15.98 -36.80 9.37
CA VAL A 604 17.21 -37.59 9.55
C VAL A 604 18.05 -37.18 10.76
N GLY A 605 17.91 -35.94 11.24
CA GLY A 605 18.60 -35.42 12.43
C GLY A 605 20.08 -35.14 12.21
N VAL A 606 20.65 -34.13 12.88
CA VAL A 606 22.07 -33.74 12.73
C VAL A 606 23.02 -34.57 13.62
N GLU A 607 22.50 -35.25 14.65
CA GLU A 607 23.28 -36.07 15.56
C GLU A 607 23.97 -37.26 14.87
N ARG A 608 23.43 -37.74 13.74
CA ARG A 608 24.07 -38.78 12.92
C ARG A 608 25.43 -38.32 12.37
N GLU A 609 25.56 -37.04 11.99
CA GLU A 609 26.80 -36.48 11.45
C GLU A 609 27.84 -36.30 12.55
N ALA A 610 27.40 -35.91 13.74
CA ALA A 610 28.26 -35.86 14.93
C ALA A 610 28.88 -37.24 15.22
N LYS A 611 28.07 -38.30 15.19
CA LYS A 611 28.55 -39.69 15.38
C LYS A 611 29.59 -40.09 14.33
N ILE A 612 29.33 -39.80 13.05
CA ILE A 612 30.24 -40.12 11.94
C ILE A 612 31.59 -39.40 12.09
N LEU A 613 31.55 -38.14 12.49
CA LEU A 613 32.76 -37.36 12.74
C LEU A 613 33.43 -37.68 14.09
N LYS A 614 32.88 -38.61 14.86
CA LYS A 614 33.35 -38.99 16.21
C LYS A 614 33.38 -37.80 17.17
N MET A 615 32.38 -36.93 17.09
CA MET A 615 32.19 -35.75 17.92
C MET A 615 30.98 -35.93 18.83
N SER A 616 30.98 -35.26 19.99
CA SER A 616 29.73 -35.06 20.72
C SER A 616 28.81 -34.14 19.91
N LEU A 617 27.50 -34.14 20.20
CA LEU A 617 26.58 -33.21 19.54
C LEU A 617 27.00 -31.75 19.81
N GLU A 618 27.46 -31.45 21.03
CA GLU A 618 27.93 -30.10 21.39
C GLU A 618 29.17 -29.68 20.60
N ASP A 619 30.16 -30.58 20.48
CA ASP A 619 31.37 -30.32 19.68
C ASP A 619 31.04 -30.15 18.20
N TYR A 620 30.09 -30.94 17.69
CA TYR A 620 29.61 -30.80 16.32
C TYR A 620 28.96 -29.43 16.09
N LEU A 621 28.13 -28.97 17.03
CA LEU A 621 27.50 -27.66 16.94
C LEU A 621 28.52 -26.51 17.04
N LYS A 622 29.56 -26.67 17.86
CA LYS A 622 30.68 -25.73 17.91
C LYS A 622 31.44 -25.71 16.59
N PHE A 623 31.74 -26.88 16.01
CA PHE A 623 32.36 -27.02 14.70
C PHE A 623 31.54 -26.31 13.60
N ILE A 624 30.21 -26.45 13.58
CA ILE A 624 29.36 -25.74 12.63
C ILE A 624 29.39 -24.22 12.85
N ASN A 625 29.37 -23.76 14.11
CA ASN A 625 29.50 -22.34 14.42
C ASN A 625 30.84 -21.75 13.95
N GLU A 626 31.93 -22.49 14.09
CA GLU A 626 33.25 -22.11 13.55
C GLU A 626 33.20 -22.00 12.01
N LYS A 627 32.58 -22.96 11.32
CA LYS A 627 32.40 -22.89 9.86
C LYS A 627 31.55 -21.71 9.41
N ILE A 628 30.54 -21.31 10.20
CA ILE A 628 29.74 -20.11 9.92
C ILE A 628 30.61 -18.85 10.08
N ASN A 629 31.49 -18.79 11.08
CA ASN A 629 32.41 -17.66 11.24
C ASN A 629 33.37 -17.54 10.04
N ASP A 630 33.85 -18.68 9.52
CA ASP A 630 34.74 -18.75 8.35
C ASP A 630 34.02 -18.49 7.02
N SER A 631 32.68 -18.35 7.02
CA SER A 631 31.90 -18.17 5.79
C SER A 631 31.99 -16.76 5.21
N GLY A 632 31.54 -16.62 3.95
CA GLY A 632 31.41 -15.34 3.26
C GLY A 632 30.28 -14.43 3.77
N LEU A 633 29.57 -14.78 4.84
CA LEU A 633 28.48 -13.94 5.37
C LEU A 633 29.01 -12.61 5.96
N PRO A 634 28.25 -11.51 5.87
CA PRO A 634 28.55 -10.29 6.63
C PRO A 634 28.54 -10.52 8.14
N ASP A 635 29.40 -9.83 8.89
CA ASP A 635 29.52 -10.00 10.35
C ASP A 635 28.21 -9.75 11.11
N LYS A 636 27.43 -8.75 10.68
CA LYS A 636 26.09 -8.47 11.24
C LYS A 636 25.14 -9.66 11.10
N LEU A 637 25.17 -10.34 9.96
CA LEU A 637 24.31 -11.48 9.66
C LEU A 637 24.83 -12.74 10.36
N LYS A 638 26.15 -12.92 10.45
CA LYS A 638 26.77 -13.98 11.28
C LYS A 638 26.34 -13.86 12.74
N LEU A 639 26.37 -12.65 13.31
CA LEU A 639 25.97 -12.41 14.69
C LEU A 639 24.49 -12.74 14.91
N TYR A 640 23.61 -12.25 14.02
CA TYR A 640 22.18 -12.53 14.09
C TYR A 640 21.87 -14.03 13.95
N LEU A 641 22.47 -14.69 12.95
CA LEU A 641 22.27 -16.11 12.70
C LEU A 641 22.63 -16.95 13.93
N LYS A 642 23.74 -16.62 14.60
CA LYS A 642 24.17 -17.31 15.82
C LYS A 642 23.23 -17.07 17.00
N SER A 643 22.73 -15.85 17.18
CA SER A 643 21.83 -15.55 18.31
C SER A 643 20.42 -16.11 18.15
N HIS A 644 20.01 -16.44 16.91
CA HIS A 644 18.69 -16.99 16.57
C HIS A 644 18.75 -18.45 16.11
N MET A 645 19.90 -19.10 16.21
CA MET A 645 20.08 -20.51 15.92
C MET A 645 19.30 -21.34 16.94
N GLN A 646 18.49 -22.29 16.47
CA GLN A 646 17.68 -23.14 17.33
C GLN A 646 17.96 -24.61 17.10
N TYR A 647 17.81 -25.38 18.18
CA TYR A 647 17.86 -26.83 18.17
C TYR A 647 16.52 -27.36 18.65
N VAL A 648 15.87 -28.14 17.79
CA VAL A 648 14.54 -28.69 18.05
C VAL A 648 14.62 -30.18 17.93
N LYS A 649 14.24 -30.88 19.00
CA LYS A 649 14.10 -32.32 18.96
C LYS A 649 12.73 -32.66 18.38
N VAL A 650 12.72 -33.47 17.32
CA VAL A 650 11.52 -33.98 16.67
C VAL A 650 11.64 -35.50 16.71
N TYR A 651 10.74 -36.14 17.45
CA TYR A 651 10.87 -37.53 17.88
C TYR A 651 12.22 -37.80 18.57
N ASP A 652 13.03 -38.71 18.03
CA ASP A 652 14.38 -39.01 18.50
C ASP A 652 15.47 -38.20 17.77
N LYS A 653 15.11 -37.38 16.77
CA LYS A 653 16.04 -36.64 15.91
C LYS A 653 16.22 -35.19 16.33
N THR A 654 17.42 -34.64 16.20
CA THR A 654 17.70 -33.22 16.47
C THR A 654 17.80 -32.46 15.16
N LEU A 655 16.99 -31.41 15.02
CA LEU A 655 17.02 -30.49 13.89
C LEU A 655 17.73 -29.20 14.28
N LEU A 656 18.48 -28.64 13.33
CA LEU A 656 19.12 -27.33 13.45
C LEU A 656 18.38 -26.32 12.57
N ILE A 657 17.90 -25.24 13.16
CA ILE A 657 17.17 -24.19 12.45
C ILE A 657 18.04 -22.94 12.37
N LEU A 658 18.29 -22.52 11.14
CA LEU A 658 19.07 -21.34 10.79
C LEU A 658 18.11 -20.24 10.33
N GLU A 659 17.96 -19.18 11.13
CA GLU A 659 17.08 -18.05 10.83
C GLU A 659 17.88 -16.87 10.23
N ALA A 660 17.37 -16.33 9.13
CA ALA A 660 17.96 -15.21 8.40
C ALA A 660 16.97 -14.05 8.29
N GLU A 661 17.42 -12.83 8.55
CA GLU A 661 16.63 -11.61 8.43
C GLU A 661 17.51 -10.46 7.94
N SER A 662 16.92 -9.47 7.27
CA SER A 662 17.61 -8.22 6.95
C SER A 662 18.02 -7.48 8.22
N ILE A 663 19.33 -7.35 8.44
CA ILE A 663 19.91 -6.59 9.55
C ILE A 663 20.44 -5.27 9.02
N ASN A 664 19.73 -4.16 9.25
CA ASN A 664 20.14 -2.81 8.86
C ASN A 664 20.58 -2.73 7.38
N GLY A 665 19.67 -3.09 6.46
CA GLY A 665 19.91 -3.04 5.02
C GLY A 665 20.52 -4.32 4.43
N ILE A 666 20.94 -4.26 3.16
CA ILE A 666 21.36 -5.43 2.38
C ILE A 666 22.51 -6.21 3.03
N SER A 667 22.52 -7.51 2.75
CA SER A 667 23.61 -8.42 3.09
C SER A 667 24.29 -8.88 1.80
N LEU A 668 25.57 -8.55 1.65
CA LEU A 668 26.39 -8.97 0.50
C LEU A 668 27.25 -10.16 0.90
N TYR A 669 27.25 -11.22 0.09
CA TYR A 669 28.09 -12.39 0.35
C TYR A 669 29.50 -12.14 -0.19
N ASN A 670 30.53 -12.30 0.65
CA ASN A 670 31.91 -12.30 0.20
C ASN A 670 32.28 -13.68 -0.37
N ASN A 671 32.46 -13.75 -1.69
CA ASN A 671 32.86 -14.98 -2.34
C ASN A 671 34.32 -15.31 -1.99
N LEU A 672 34.54 -16.36 -1.20
CA LEU A 672 35.87 -16.69 -0.68
C LEU A 672 36.89 -17.02 -1.78
N LYS A 673 36.45 -17.41 -2.99
CA LYS A 673 37.34 -17.71 -4.12
C LYS A 673 37.73 -16.46 -4.91
N THR A 674 36.77 -15.56 -5.13
CA THR A 674 37.00 -14.37 -5.98
C THR A 674 37.23 -13.08 -5.18
N GLN A 675 36.99 -13.12 -3.86
CA GLN A 675 37.00 -11.98 -2.95
C GLN A 675 36.09 -10.82 -3.39
N LYS A 676 35.05 -11.13 -4.18
CA LYS A 676 34.05 -10.17 -4.63
C LYS A 676 32.81 -10.23 -3.75
N LEU A 677 32.25 -9.07 -3.46
CA LEU A 677 30.95 -8.93 -2.80
C LEU A 677 29.84 -9.18 -3.81
N GLU A 678 28.99 -10.16 -3.53
CA GLU A 678 27.95 -10.62 -4.43
C GLU A 678 26.58 -10.47 -3.77
N LEU A 679 25.60 -9.94 -4.51
CA LEU A 679 24.23 -9.81 -4.04
C LEU A 679 23.43 -11.04 -4.49
N TYR A 680 22.77 -11.69 -3.55
CA TYR A 680 21.89 -12.82 -3.82
C TYR A 680 20.47 -12.54 -3.31
N ILE A 681 19.47 -13.03 -4.02
CA ILE A 681 18.05 -13.04 -3.63
C ILE A 681 17.43 -14.39 -3.96
N ARG A 682 16.29 -14.78 -3.34
CA ARG A 682 15.50 -15.90 -3.86
C ARG A 682 14.30 -15.42 -4.67
N LYS A 683 14.02 -16.11 -5.77
CA LYS A 683 12.74 -16.04 -6.48
C LYS A 683 12.16 -17.47 -6.46
N GLY A 684 11.19 -17.71 -5.59
CA GLY A 684 10.75 -19.07 -5.26
C GLY A 684 11.91 -19.92 -4.66
N PRO A 685 12.03 -21.22 -5.01
CA PRO A 685 13.07 -22.09 -4.47
C PRO A 685 14.45 -21.85 -5.11
N GLN A 686 14.60 -20.92 -6.06
CA GLN A 686 15.90 -20.69 -6.70
C GLN A 686 16.57 -19.44 -6.17
N LYS A 687 17.89 -19.55 -5.92
CA LYS A 687 18.77 -18.42 -5.62
C LYS A 687 19.24 -17.78 -6.92
N TYR A 688 19.15 -16.45 -6.99
CA TYR A 688 19.60 -15.64 -8.11
C TYR A 688 20.69 -14.67 -7.65
N LYS A 689 21.74 -14.53 -8.47
CA LYS A 689 22.74 -13.48 -8.32
C LYS A 689 22.22 -12.23 -9.01
N VAL A 690 22.22 -11.10 -8.30
CA VAL A 690 21.81 -9.80 -8.86
C VAL A 690 23.05 -9.08 -9.39
N ASN A 691 22.97 -8.55 -10.61
CA ASN A 691 23.99 -7.67 -11.15
C ASN A 691 23.91 -6.35 -10.40
N GLN A 692 24.97 -5.95 -9.70
CA GLN A 692 24.95 -4.74 -8.85
C GLN A 692 25.06 -3.45 -9.67
N PHE A 693 25.61 -3.54 -10.88
CA PHE A 693 25.86 -2.43 -11.78
C PHE A 693 25.38 -2.77 -13.20
N ASN A 694 24.94 -1.75 -13.93
CA ASN A 694 24.70 -1.78 -15.37
C ASN A 694 26.02 -1.60 -16.14
N ASP A 695 26.01 -1.74 -17.47
CA ASP A 695 27.20 -1.62 -18.34
C ASP A 695 27.86 -0.22 -18.26
N ASP A 696 27.11 0.80 -17.81
CA ASP A 696 27.57 2.18 -17.60
C ASP A 696 28.10 2.44 -16.17
N ASN A 697 28.30 1.39 -15.36
CA ASN A 697 28.67 1.43 -13.94
C ASN A 697 27.66 2.12 -13.00
N SER A 698 26.44 2.44 -13.45
CA SER A 698 25.35 2.85 -12.56
C SER A 698 24.78 1.65 -11.80
N HIS A 699 24.19 1.86 -10.62
CA HIS A 699 23.53 0.76 -9.89
C HIS A 699 22.34 0.22 -10.68
N SER A 700 22.22 -1.10 -10.79
CA SER A 700 21.08 -1.70 -11.47
C SER A 700 19.78 -1.44 -10.72
N THR A 701 18.67 -1.36 -11.46
CA THR A 701 17.34 -1.19 -10.86
C THR A 701 17.03 -2.30 -9.86
N GLU A 702 17.38 -3.55 -10.18
CA GLU A 702 17.16 -4.71 -9.28
C GLU A 702 17.98 -4.61 -8.00
N PHE A 703 19.21 -4.09 -8.05
CA PHE A 703 20.03 -3.82 -6.86
C PHE A 703 19.37 -2.77 -5.95
N LEU A 704 18.92 -1.66 -6.53
CA LEU A 704 18.25 -0.58 -5.81
C LEU A 704 16.93 -1.04 -5.17
N GLU A 705 16.16 -1.87 -5.86
CA GLU A 705 14.93 -2.45 -5.31
C GLU A 705 15.21 -3.30 -4.06
N VAL A 706 16.20 -4.19 -4.12
CA VAL A 706 16.58 -5.04 -2.97
C VAL A 706 17.07 -4.18 -1.82
N GLN A 707 17.81 -3.11 -2.12
CA GLN A 707 18.28 -2.15 -1.11
C GLN A 707 17.12 -1.47 -0.38
N LEU A 708 16.13 -0.97 -1.11
CA LEU A 708 14.94 -0.35 -0.53
C LEU A 708 14.13 -1.35 0.32
N ARG A 709 13.93 -2.59 -0.16
CA ARG A 709 13.22 -3.64 0.61
C ARG A 709 13.89 -3.95 1.93
N CYS A 710 15.22 -4.01 1.95
CA CYS A 710 15.98 -4.35 3.15
C CYS A 710 16.08 -3.20 4.17
N LEU A 711 15.98 -1.95 3.72
CA LEU A 711 15.92 -0.77 4.59
C LEU A 711 14.52 -0.56 5.20
N GLY A 712 13.50 -1.15 4.58
CA GLY A 712 12.09 -1.00 4.94
C GLY A 712 11.46 0.24 4.30
N ASP A 713 12.00 0.66 3.16
CA ASP A 713 11.59 1.81 2.35
C ASP A 713 10.67 1.39 1.18
N TYR A 714 10.10 0.16 1.23
CA TYR A 714 9.14 -0.40 0.26
C TYR A 714 7.70 -0.33 0.75
#